data_AF-A0A945GN01-F1
#
_entry.id   AF-A0A945GN01-F1
#
_cell.length_a   1.000
_cell.length_b   1.000
_cell.length_c   1.000
_cell.angle_alpha   90.00
_cell.angle_beta   90.00
_cell.angle_gamma   90.00
#
_symmetry.space_group_name_H-M   'P 1'
#
loop_
_entity.id
_entity.type
_entity.pdbx_description
1 polymer ?
#
loop_
_entity_poly.entity_id
_entity_poly.type
_entity_poly.pdbx_seq_one_letter_code
_entity_poly.pdbx_strand_id
1 'polypeptide(L)'
;MFTGSVAQTWNDLAVYTGEKAIQALVGKERQQVFKVNAAQMRANYDGGVDFQLRDACTLLCAQTADFLYDEFTPRQTRYAAGSRPVLEAVVKEQLNGTTGQRDRMLMLMRFCRDLYQRDPGRNITDADYIFGGREEELIVKGEELCECLGRLFVALCEIAAIPARYVIHIGGGHIVAEVLVDGHWAYVDPRTGVHFERDDGLLASTWDLWSDPGLFRKQPDRIKAEISPRWTWDERVWKCEQIFFQPQEITGFTNYSLMDTPRYRYARVTQKEATRLGLWSHAKEYQKLTARIFGLAADGWRLDWSARKLVPSELIYRNDGFSQFYYHTAPMSAAQMAAEFIDPLAGTNVDILEWGLGPGSVFCYDTQVGQIFGEDLTEDQRAMLREGDINVWCNVMGMVREGIDPLRAAINRGHQQGLKMYTRLEMNHEYGPADDDNWMWIGFVGDFNKQNPQFRIPGSVRLDFKHPEVRTFKLNILREAAERGSDGISMDFAVYPPFFETPDPEILTDFVDEVRAMADQVGAAQERYIELMVRFPAAAADELGLDWKRWMREHLVDAVVPSFHPFKTEFDLDLDEFVSMGHRTGVKVYGCIFQSLGFHDTDATPDDERIGPKYDKAKTVEVFYAQAMLFHRAGVDGIQLAMAEGEWNRRPFFDDLSNPERMLYAPKRYMANQGPDSVRVVMFDPDQSSTQVDLRLADDTAAAQAAGHAPQVRLMLYLDRHLAEREQVIVQINGRSTVVVTRQDLSWDRPMPDRHDYFDPDWWRVGEYTMDIDPLSVNLGVNRLELHHVNSANGEQKTLSVRWIDVGVSY
;
A
#
# COMPACT_ATOMS: atom_id res chain seq x y z
N MET A 1 32.72 4.18 7.87
CA MET A 1 31.98 3.54 6.76
C MET A 1 32.88 2.89 5.71
N PHE A 2 34.10 3.39 5.49
CA PHE A 2 35.07 2.78 4.56
C PHE A 2 36.43 2.58 5.25
N THR A 3 37.22 1.61 4.79
CA THR A 3 38.58 1.30 5.27
C THR A 3 39.63 1.54 4.17
N GLY A 4 40.91 1.58 4.56
CA GLY A 4 42.06 1.75 3.64
C GLY A 4 42.71 3.14 3.70
N SER A 5 43.69 3.35 2.83
CA SER A 5 44.50 4.59 2.77
C SER A 5 43.93 5.60 1.78
N VAL A 6 44.19 6.89 2.00
CA VAL A 6 43.83 7.95 1.06
C VAL A 6 44.55 7.72 -0.27
N ALA A 7 43.81 7.77 -1.38
CA ALA A 7 44.32 7.56 -2.72
C ALA A 7 45.00 8.83 -3.24
N GLN A 8 46.26 8.70 -3.69
CA GLN A 8 47.01 9.79 -4.32
C GLN A 8 47.39 9.46 -5.78
N THR A 9 47.25 8.19 -6.16
CA THR A 9 47.58 7.67 -7.49
C THR A 9 46.50 6.73 -8.02
N TRP A 10 46.52 6.49 -9.33
CA TRP A 10 45.66 5.49 -9.98
C TRP A 10 45.79 4.09 -9.38
N ASN A 11 46.98 3.71 -8.89
CA ASN A 11 47.19 2.41 -8.26
C ASN A 11 46.50 2.31 -6.90
N ASP A 12 46.40 3.41 -6.16
CA ASP A 12 45.76 3.44 -4.85
C ASP A 12 44.24 3.22 -4.97
N LEU A 13 43.63 3.61 -6.10
CA LEU A 13 42.21 3.37 -6.38
C LEU A 13 41.87 1.88 -6.55
N ALA A 14 42.86 1.00 -6.79
CA ALA A 14 42.61 -0.40 -7.10
C ALA A 14 41.87 -1.15 -5.98
N VAL A 15 42.04 -0.76 -4.71
CA VAL A 15 41.32 -1.37 -3.58
C VAL A 15 39.89 -0.84 -3.43
N TYR A 16 39.56 0.28 -4.06
CA TYR A 16 38.25 0.94 -4.06
C TYR A 16 37.46 0.71 -5.35
N THR A 17 37.97 -0.11 -6.26
CA THR A 17 37.40 -0.28 -7.61
C THR A 17 36.90 -1.70 -7.85
N GLY A 18 35.70 -1.81 -8.42
CA GLY A 18 35.07 -3.07 -8.80
C GLY A 18 34.90 -4.05 -7.64
N GLU A 19 35.10 -5.34 -7.89
CA GLU A 19 34.92 -6.38 -6.86
C GLU A 19 35.83 -6.18 -5.63
N LYS A 20 37.03 -5.64 -5.82
CA LYS A 20 37.98 -5.37 -4.72
C LYS A 20 37.43 -4.38 -3.71
N ALA A 21 36.58 -3.46 -4.16
CA ALA A 21 35.94 -2.44 -3.34
C ALA A 21 35.15 -3.01 -2.15
N ILE A 22 34.67 -4.26 -2.24
CA ILE A 22 33.95 -4.95 -1.15
C ILE A 22 34.79 -4.97 0.14
N GLN A 23 36.12 -5.11 0.02
CA GLN A 23 37.02 -5.15 1.18
C GLN A 23 37.16 -3.79 1.87
N ALA A 24 36.89 -2.70 1.14
CA ALA A 24 36.87 -1.35 1.68
C ALA A 24 35.55 -1.01 2.40
N LEU A 25 34.50 -1.82 2.27
CA LEU A 25 33.19 -1.58 2.89
C LEU A 25 33.14 -2.10 4.32
N VAL A 26 32.75 -1.23 5.26
CA VAL A 26 32.43 -1.61 6.65
C VAL A 26 30.98 -2.06 6.74
N GLY A 27 30.74 -3.22 7.37
CA GLY A 27 29.40 -3.77 7.64
C GLY A 27 29.02 -4.92 6.70
N LYS A 28 28.57 -6.05 7.27
CA LYS A 28 28.20 -7.25 6.49
C LYS A 28 27.03 -7.00 5.54
N GLU A 29 26.04 -6.22 5.95
CA GLU A 29 24.87 -5.91 5.12
C GLU A 29 25.24 -5.05 3.91
N ARG A 30 26.11 -4.05 4.09
CA ARG A 30 26.65 -3.23 2.99
C ARG A 30 27.45 -4.05 1.98
N GLN A 31 28.27 -4.98 2.48
CA GLN A 31 28.98 -5.92 1.62
C GLN A 31 28.03 -6.86 0.86
N GLN A 32 26.93 -7.30 1.50
CA GLN A 32 25.94 -8.17 0.87
C GLN A 32 25.15 -7.41 -0.19
N VAL A 33 24.67 -6.19 0.09
CA VAL A 33 23.96 -5.34 -0.89
C VAL A 33 24.81 -5.09 -2.11
N PHE A 34 26.10 -4.80 -1.94
CA PHE A 34 27.01 -4.64 -3.06
C PHE A 34 27.04 -5.90 -3.96
N LYS A 35 27.09 -7.10 -3.37
CA LYS A 35 27.09 -8.37 -4.12
C LYS A 35 25.75 -8.66 -4.80
N VAL A 36 24.64 -8.48 -4.09
CA VAL A 36 23.30 -8.78 -4.62
C VAL A 36 22.95 -7.81 -5.76
N ASN A 37 23.31 -6.53 -5.64
CA ASN A 37 23.20 -5.58 -6.75
C ASN A 37 23.98 -6.07 -7.99
N ALA A 38 25.19 -6.59 -7.81
CA ALA A 38 25.97 -7.14 -8.93
C ALA A 38 25.27 -8.33 -9.60
N ALA A 39 24.70 -9.24 -8.79
CA ALA A 39 23.96 -10.39 -9.29
C ALA A 39 22.69 -9.95 -10.06
N GLN A 40 21.95 -9.00 -9.51
CA GLN A 40 20.78 -8.40 -10.15
C GLN A 40 21.16 -7.77 -11.50
N MET A 41 22.16 -6.89 -11.52
CA MET A 41 22.67 -6.22 -12.73
C MET A 41 23.22 -7.20 -13.77
N ARG A 42 23.73 -8.36 -13.33
CA ARG A 42 24.17 -9.41 -14.26
C ARG A 42 22.99 -10.17 -14.85
N ALA A 43 21.90 -10.37 -14.11
CA ALA A 43 20.72 -11.08 -14.60
C ALA A 43 19.98 -10.32 -15.72
N ASN A 44 19.83 -9.00 -15.59
CA ASN A 44 19.20 -8.17 -16.62
C ASN A 44 20.14 -7.75 -17.75
N TYR A 45 21.46 -7.69 -17.57
CA TYR A 45 22.39 -7.25 -18.65
C TYR A 45 23.34 -8.31 -19.19
N ASP A 46 23.37 -9.54 -18.65
CA ASP A 46 24.27 -10.64 -19.06
C ASP A 46 25.74 -10.19 -19.23
N GLY A 47 26.24 -9.39 -18.29
CA GLY A 47 27.61 -8.85 -18.38
C GLY A 47 27.83 -7.84 -19.52
N GLY A 48 26.75 -7.26 -20.05
CA GLY A 48 26.79 -6.16 -21.01
C GLY A 48 27.31 -4.85 -20.39
N VAL A 49 27.39 -3.80 -21.22
CA VAL A 49 28.04 -2.53 -20.90
C VAL A 49 27.56 -1.93 -19.58
N ASP A 50 26.26 -1.99 -19.28
CA ASP A 50 25.70 -1.43 -18.05
C ASP A 50 26.16 -2.20 -16.79
N PHE A 51 26.30 -3.54 -16.89
CA PHE A 51 26.97 -4.34 -15.85
C PHE A 51 28.47 -4.04 -15.79
N GLN A 52 29.15 -3.92 -16.93
CA GLN A 52 30.58 -3.63 -16.98
C GLN A 52 30.92 -2.28 -16.33
N LEU A 53 30.08 -1.26 -16.54
CA LEU A 53 30.23 0.06 -15.91
C LEU A 53 30.05 -0.02 -14.39
N ARG A 54 29.05 -0.78 -13.93
CA ARG A 54 28.85 -1.05 -12.51
C ARG A 54 30.05 -1.81 -11.91
N ASP A 55 30.58 -2.80 -12.61
CA ASP A 55 31.69 -3.63 -12.12
C ASP A 55 33.06 -2.94 -12.20
N ALA A 56 33.15 -1.84 -12.94
CA ALA A 56 34.32 -0.99 -13.02
C ALA A 56 34.26 0.24 -12.10
N CYS A 57 33.21 0.39 -11.29
CA CYS A 57 33.03 1.60 -10.49
C CYS A 57 34.09 1.74 -9.40
N THR A 58 34.57 2.98 -9.20
CA THR A 58 35.44 3.37 -8.10
C THR A 58 34.61 4.10 -7.04
N LEU A 59 34.65 3.62 -5.80
CA LEU A 59 33.86 4.18 -4.70
C LEU A 59 34.20 5.64 -4.44
N LEU A 60 33.16 6.47 -4.24
CA LEU A 60 33.27 7.83 -3.75
C LEU A 60 33.19 7.81 -2.22
N CYS A 61 34.30 8.11 -1.56
CA CYS A 61 34.39 8.25 -0.11
C CYS A 61 35.51 9.22 0.27
N ALA A 62 35.67 9.50 1.57
CA ALA A 62 36.70 10.42 2.06
C ALA A 62 38.13 10.02 1.65
N GLN A 63 38.40 8.73 1.38
CA GLN A 63 39.71 8.26 0.93
C GLN A 63 39.97 8.49 -0.57
N THR A 64 38.93 8.67 -1.39
CA THR A 64 39.05 8.74 -2.85
C THR A 64 38.59 10.08 -3.43
N ALA A 65 37.80 10.86 -2.68
CA ALA A 65 37.15 12.08 -3.18
C ALA A 65 38.11 13.06 -3.85
N ASP A 66 39.22 13.42 -3.19
CA ASP A 66 40.18 14.40 -3.74
C ASP A 66 40.71 13.96 -5.11
N PHE A 67 41.17 12.71 -5.24
CA PHE A 67 41.66 12.17 -6.51
C PHE A 67 40.54 12.07 -7.56
N LEU A 68 39.34 11.67 -7.14
CA LEU A 68 38.17 11.56 -8.03
C LEU A 68 37.75 12.90 -8.62
N TYR A 69 37.85 14.01 -7.88
CA TYR A 69 37.47 15.33 -8.37
C TYR A 69 38.60 16.08 -9.08
N ASP A 70 39.85 15.68 -8.87
CA ASP A 70 41.01 16.32 -9.50
C ASP A 70 41.45 15.64 -10.81
N GLU A 71 41.86 14.36 -10.74
CA GLU A 71 42.61 13.67 -11.80
C GLU A 71 41.83 12.53 -12.49
N PHE A 72 40.77 12.00 -11.85
CA PHE A 72 40.12 10.77 -12.32
C PHE A 72 39.39 10.90 -13.67
N THR A 73 38.65 11.99 -13.90
CA THR A 73 37.91 12.18 -15.15
C THR A 73 38.58 13.28 -15.99
N PRO A 74 39.02 12.98 -17.23
CA PRO A 74 39.62 13.98 -18.10
C PRO A 74 38.70 15.19 -18.33
N ARG A 75 39.22 16.41 -18.20
CA ARG A 75 38.47 17.66 -18.40
C ARG A 75 38.22 18.02 -19.87
N GLN A 76 38.70 17.19 -20.80
CA GLN A 76 38.45 17.31 -22.24
C GLN A 76 37.92 15.98 -22.75
N THR A 77 36.88 16.02 -23.59
CA THR A 77 36.33 14.82 -24.20
C THR A 77 37.27 14.30 -25.29
N ARG A 78 37.25 12.99 -25.54
CA ARG A 78 38.06 12.34 -26.58
C ARG A 78 37.29 12.10 -27.88
N TYR A 79 36.05 12.58 -27.96
CA TYR A 79 35.13 12.22 -29.04
C TYR A 79 35.67 12.58 -30.42
N ALA A 80 35.63 11.62 -31.34
CA ALA A 80 35.99 11.82 -32.74
C ALA A 80 34.73 12.01 -33.59
N ALA A 81 34.60 13.19 -34.21
CA ALA A 81 33.49 13.50 -35.11
C ALA A 81 33.39 12.51 -36.29
N GLY A 82 32.17 12.18 -36.70
CA GLY A 82 31.81 11.17 -37.68
C GLY A 82 31.76 9.74 -37.13
N SER A 83 32.12 9.49 -35.86
CA SER A 83 32.18 8.14 -35.31
C SER A 83 30.81 7.57 -34.93
N ARG A 84 29.83 8.42 -34.59
CA ARG A 84 28.45 8.01 -34.22
C ARG A 84 27.41 8.94 -34.86
N PRO A 85 27.22 8.90 -36.19
CA PRO A 85 26.44 9.90 -36.93
C PRO A 85 24.97 10.02 -36.48
N VAL A 86 24.37 8.93 -35.99
CA VAL A 86 22.99 8.94 -35.45
C VAL A 86 22.93 9.78 -34.16
N LEU A 87 23.85 9.55 -33.23
CA LEU A 87 23.90 10.31 -31.98
C LEU A 87 24.30 11.77 -32.23
N GLU A 88 25.19 12.03 -33.20
CA GLU A 88 25.55 13.39 -33.62
C GLU A 88 24.34 14.16 -34.15
N ALA A 89 23.47 13.50 -34.93
CA ALA A 89 22.24 14.12 -35.41
C ALA A 89 21.31 14.48 -34.25
N VAL A 90 21.15 13.58 -33.28
CA VAL A 90 20.37 13.83 -32.06
C VAL A 90 20.93 15.03 -31.28
N VAL A 91 22.24 15.04 -30.99
CA VAL A 91 22.87 16.17 -30.27
C VAL A 91 22.72 17.48 -31.05
N LYS A 92 22.89 17.47 -32.36
CA LYS A 92 22.71 18.65 -33.20
C LYS A 92 21.27 19.18 -33.15
N GLU A 93 20.28 18.28 -33.18
CA GLU A 93 18.86 18.63 -33.09
C GLU A 93 18.53 19.22 -31.72
N GLN A 94 18.88 18.54 -30.63
CA GLN A 94 18.55 18.95 -29.26
C GLN A 94 19.24 20.26 -28.86
N LEU A 95 20.41 20.56 -29.42
CA LEU A 95 21.20 21.74 -29.07
C LEU A 95 21.04 22.92 -30.04
N ASN A 96 20.10 22.83 -30.99
CA ASN A 96 19.90 23.86 -31.99
C ASN A 96 19.53 25.21 -31.35
N GLY A 97 20.38 26.23 -31.53
CA GLY A 97 20.17 27.57 -30.96
C GLY A 97 20.66 27.75 -29.51
N THR A 98 21.23 26.73 -28.89
CA THR A 98 21.67 26.76 -27.48
C THR A 98 23.19 26.91 -27.36
N THR A 99 23.67 27.93 -26.65
CA THR A 99 25.11 28.24 -26.56
C THR A 99 25.76 27.98 -25.19
N GLY A 100 25.01 28.06 -24.07
CA GLY A 100 25.55 27.87 -22.72
C GLY A 100 25.75 26.40 -22.33
N GLN A 101 26.81 26.05 -21.60
CA GLN A 101 27.05 24.65 -21.17
C GLN A 101 25.91 24.12 -20.30
N ARG A 102 25.42 24.94 -19.36
CA ARG A 102 24.28 24.59 -18.50
C ARG A 102 23.02 24.29 -19.31
N ASP A 103 22.65 25.17 -20.24
CA ASP A 103 21.46 24.97 -21.07
C ASP A 103 21.60 23.74 -21.98
N ARG A 104 22.79 23.53 -22.56
CA ARG A 104 23.08 22.35 -23.39
C ARG A 104 22.96 21.06 -22.58
N MET A 105 23.49 21.03 -21.35
CA MET A 105 23.33 19.91 -20.42
C MET A 105 21.85 19.65 -20.11
N LEU A 106 21.07 20.68 -19.79
CA LEU A 106 19.64 20.56 -19.50
C LEU A 106 18.84 20.05 -20.70
N MET A 107 19.16 20.48 -21.92
CA MET A 107 18.53 19.97 -23.14
C MET A 107 18.77 18.47 -23.34
N LEU A 108 20.01 18.02 -23.15
CA LEU A 108 20.34 16.59 -23.26
C LEU A 108 19.72 15.78 -22.14
N MET A 109 19.64 16.33 -20.92
CA MET A 109 18.98 15.70 -19.78
C MET A 109 17.50 15.50 -20.08
N ARG A 110 16.80 16.56 -20.52
CA ARG A 110 15.36 16.52 -20.85
C ARG A 110 15.08 15.51 -21.96
N PHE A 111 15.92 15.49 -22.99
CA PHE A 111 15.83 14.49 -24.06
C PHE A 111 15.86 13.07 -23.51
N CYS A 112 16.84 12.72 -22.67
CA CYS A 112 16.92 11.40 -22.03
C CYS A 112 15.72 11.13 -21.10
N ARG A 113 15.35 12.12 -20.28
CA ARG A 113 14.26 12.05 -19.29
C ARG A 113 12.93 11.70 -19.94
N ASP A 114 12.69 12.22 -21.14
CA ASP A 114 11.41 12.12 -21.84
C ASP A 114 11.38 10.97 -22.88
N LEU A 115 12.44 10.16 -23.01
CA LEU A 115 12.48 9.04 -23.96
C LEU A 115 11.35 8.03 -23.77
N TYR A 116 10.89 7.82 -22.52
CA TYR A 116 9.77 6.91 -22.21
C TYR A 116 8.48 7.28 -22.97
N GLN A 117 8.31 8.54 -23.38
CA GLN A 117 7.11 9.00 -24.09
C GLN A 117 7.00 8.41 -25.51
N ARG A 118 8.08 7.83 -26.03
CA ARG A 118 8.07 7.19 -27.36
C ARG A 118 7.26 5.89 -27.38
N ASP A 119 7.14 5.23 -26.23
CA ASP A 119 6.36 3.99 -26.08
C ASP A 119 5.74 3.92 -24.67
N PRO A 120 4.70 4.74 -24.40
CA PRO A 120 4.16 4.90 -23.05
C PRO A 120 3.44 3.64 -22.51
N GLY A 121 3.12 2.68 -23.37
CA GLY A 121 2.47 1.42 -22.98
C GLY A 121 3.44 0.29 -22.62
N ARG A 122 4.74 0.46 -22.89
CA ARG A 122 5.75 -0.57 -22.65
C ARG A 122 6.06 -0.70 -21.16
N ASN A 123 6.08 -1.94 -20.66
CA ASN A 123 6.38 -2.25 -19.27
C ASN A 123 7.60 -3.18 -19.18
N ILE A 124 8.45 -2.97 -18.16
CA ILE A 124 9.58 -3.86 -17.84
C ILE A 124 9.15 -5.31 -17.56
N THR A 125 7.88 -5.54 -17.20
CA THR A 125 7.33 -6.89 -16.98
C THR A 125 6.93 -7.60 -18.27
N ASP A 126 6.85 -6.90 -19.40
CA ASP A 126 6.46 -7.48 -20.68
C ASP A 126 7.48 -8.53 -21.11
N ALA A 127 7.02 -9.71 -21.53
CA ALA A 127 7.88 -10.85 -21.80
C ALA A 127 8.92 -10.58 -22.91
N ASP A 128 8.62 -9.66 -23.81
CA ASP A 128 9.46 -9.22 -24.92
C ASP A 128 10.23 -7.92 -24.63
N TYR A 129 10.12 -7.35 -23.43
CA TYR A 129 10.95 -6.21 -23.02
C TYR A 129 12.44 -6.57 -23.12
N ILE A 130 13.25 -5.67 -23.69
CA ILE A 130 14.69 -5.88 -23.89
C ILE A 130 15.48 -4.94 -22.99
N PHE A 131 16.33 -5.54 -22.15
CA PHE A 131 17.35 -4.86 -21.38
C PHE A 131 18.62 -4.66 -22.21
N GLY A 132 19.21 -3.47 -22.09
CA GLY A 132 20.50 -3.13 -22.67
C GLY A 132 20.44 -2.73 -24.13
N GLY A 133 21.58 -2.84 -24.82
CA GLY A 133 21.77 -2.39 -26.20
C GLY A 133 22.67 -1.15 -26.33
N ARG A 134 22.98 -0.80 -27.57
CA ARG A 134 23.75 0.39 -27.94
C ARG A 134 22.95 1.66 -27.71
N GLU A 135 23.63 2.79 -27.55
CA GLU A 135 22.99 4.10 -27.34
C GLU A 135 21.90 4.42 -28.37
N GLU A 136 22.11 4.13 -29.65
CA GLU A 136 21.09 4.35 -30.69
C GLU A 136 19.86 3.46 -30.48
N GLU A 137 20.06 2.21 -30.06
CA GLU A 137 18.97 1.28 -29.77
C GLU A 137 18.15 1.75 -28.57
N LEU A 138 18.79 2.33 -27.54
CA LEU A 138 18.11 2.91 -26.38
C LEU A 138 17.17 4.06 -26.78
N ILE A 139 17.62 4.93 -27.69
CA ILE A 139 16.81 6.04 -28.21
C ILE A 139 15.62 5.53 -29.03
N VAL A 140 15.83 4.50 -29.86
CA VAL A 140 14.76 3.89 -30.65
C VAL A 140 13.74 3.19 -29.75
N LYS A 141 14.21 2.50 -28.70
CA LYS A 141 13.37 1.78 -27.74
C LYS A 141 12.49 2.70 -26.89
N GLY A 142 12.89 3.96 -26.71
CA GLY A 142 12.30 4.82 -25.68
C GLY A 142 12.71 4.38 -24.28
N GLU A 143 14.03 4.21 -24.07
CA GLU A 143 14.57 3.72 -22.80
C GLU A 143 14.10 4.54 -21.59
N GLU A 144 13.86 3.86 -20.47
CA GLU A 144 13.41 4.46 -19.21
C GLU A 144 14.21 4.03 -17.97
N LEU A 145 15.12 3.05 -18.12
CA LEU A 145 15.92 2.54 -17.02
C LEU A 145 17.13 3.43 -16.74
N CYS A 146 17.36 3.73 -15.46
CA CYS A 146 18.38 4.69 -15.01
C CYS A 146 19.80 4.32 -15.46
N GLU A 147 20.13 3.04 -15.46
CA GLU A 147 21.42 2.51 -15.87
C GLU A 147 21.75 2.85 -17.33
N CYS A 148 20.79 2.60 -18.22
CA CYS A 148 20.95 2.85 -19.64
C CYS A 148 20.86 4.35 -19.94
N LEU A 149 19.96 5.09 -19.27
CA LEU A 149 19.83 6.54 -19.41
C LEU A 149 21.06 7.30 -18.90
N GLY A 150 21.66 6.87 -17.79
CA GLY A 150 22.90 7.43 -17.26
C GLY A 150 24.04 7.30 -18.27
N ARG A 151 24.23 6.11 -18.84
CA ARG A 151 25.21 5.86 -19.90
C ARG A 151 24.93 6.67 -21.17
N LEU A 152 23.68 6.67 -21.63
CA LEU A 152 23.26 7.41 -22.83
C LEU A 152 23.51 8.91 -22.66
N PHE A 153 23.15 9.47 -21.51
CA PHE A 153 23.37 10.88 -21.22
C PHE A 153 24.85 11.25 -21.22
N VAL A 154 25.72 10.43 -20.60
CA VAL A 154 27.18 10.63 -20.64
C VAL A 154 27.70 10.59 -22.09
N ALA A 155 27.20 9.67 -22.92
CA ALA A 155 27.56 9.60 -24.34
C ALA A 155 27.18 10.88 -25.11
N LEU A 156 25.96 11.38 -24.92
CA LEU A 156 25.50 12.61 -25.59
C LEU A 156 26.29 13.84 -25.12
N CYS A 157 26.64 13.91 -23.83
CA CYS A 157 27.52 14.95 -23.30
C CYS A 157 28.92 14.90 -23.95
N GLU A 158 29.48 13.69 -24.16
CA GLU A 158 30.79 13.53 -24.80
C GLU A 158 30.81 14.13 -26.23
N ILE A 159 29.76 13.87 -27.02
CA ILE A 159 29.55 14.43 -28.37
C ILE A 159 29.38 15.95 -28.30
N ALA A 160 28.70 16.45 -27.27
CA ALA A 160 28.53 17.87 -27.02
C ALA A 160 29.82 18.56 -26.52
N ALA A 161 30.93 17.83 -26.38
CA ALA A 161 32.18 18.32 -25.82
C ALA A 161 32.04 18.80 -24.36
N ILE A 162 31.18 18.14 -23.59
CA ILE A 162 30.96 18.38 -22.16
C ILE A 162 31.45 17.12 -21.41
N PRO A 163 32.53 17.20 -20.61
CA PRO A 163 32.98 16.07 -19.81
C PRO A 163 31.88 15.59 -18.86
N ALA A 164 31.62 14.29 -18.85
CA ALA A 164 30.64 13.67 -17.98
C ALA A 164 31.12 12.29 -17.52
N ARG A 165 30.60 11.83 -16.40
CA ARG A 165 30.89 10.51 -15.83
C ARG A 165 29.65 9.85 -15.28
N TYR A 166 29.68 8.53 -15.24
CA TYR A 166 28.63 7.70 -14.72
C TYR A 166 28.68 7.69 -13.19
N VAL A 167 27.53 7.85 -12.54
CA VAL A 167 27.41 7.82 -11.07
C VAL A 167 26.39 6.75 -10.69
N ILE A 168 26.76 5.89 -9.76
CA ILE A 168 25.91 4.80 -9.27
C ILE A 168 25.75 4.86 -7.75
N HIS A 169 24.50 4.82 -7.28
CA HIS A 169 24.13 4.57 -5.89
C HIS A 169 23.79 3.07 -5.76
N ILE A 170 24.74 2.28 -5.26
CA ILE A 170 24.67 0.81 -5.21
C ILE A 170 23.81 0.32 -4.05
N GLY A 171 23.72 1.08 -2.96
CA GLY A 171 22.86 0.80 -1.83
C GLY A 171 21.40 1.01 -2.16
N GLY A 172 21.05 2.22 -2.61
CA GLY A 172 19.69 2.63 -2.93
C GLY A 172 19.15 2.19 -4.29
N GLY A 173 20.02 1.73 -5.19
CA GLY A 173 19.64 1.22 -6.51
C GLY A 173 19.21 2.34 -7.46
N HIS A 174 20.13 3.24 -7.80
CA HIS A 174 19.86 4.31 -8.75
C HIS A 174 21.12 4.76 -9.47
N ILE A 175 20.98 5.16 -10.74
CA ILE A 175 22.08 5.58 -11.59
C ILE A 175 21.76 6.93 -12.22
N VAL A 176 22.78 7.79 -12.23
CA VAL A 176 22.75 9.18 -12.67
C VAL A 176 24.09 9.52 -13.34
N ALA A 177 24.34 10.80 -13.57
CA ALA A 177 25.61 11.27 -14.09
C ALA A 177 26.13 12.47 -13.29
N GLU A 178 27.43 12.70 -13.43
CA GLU A 178 28.04 13.98 -13.12
C GLU A 178 28.57 14.63 -14.40
N VAL A 179 28.32 15.93 -14.53
CA VAL A 179 28.66 16.69 -15.74
C VAL A 179 29.46 17.91 -15.35
N LEU A 180 30.58 18.16 -16.04
CA LEU A 180 31.41 19.35 -15.81
C LEU A 180 30.80 20.54 -16.57
N VAL A 181 30.10 21.41 -15.83
CA VAL A 181 29.41 22.59 -16.34
C VAL A 181 30.03 23.82 -15.70
N ASP A 182 30.45 24.79 -16.53
CA ASP A 182 31.03 26.06 -16.07
C ASP A 182 32.19 25.87 -15.06
N GLY A 183 33.01 24.84 -15.32
CA GLY A 183 34.18 24.48 -14.52
C GLY A 183 33.90 23.68 -13.24
N HIS A 184 32.64 23.33 -12.97
CA HIS A 184 32.21 22.64 -11.75
C HIS A 184 31.42 21.36 -12.07
N TRP A 185 31.61 20.32 -11.27
CA TRP A 185 30.87 19.07 -11.44
C TRP A 185 29.43 19.23 -10.92
N ALA A 186 28.47 18.76 -11.70
CA ALA A 186 27.04 18.85 -11.40
C ALA A 186 26.41 17.47 -11.39
N TYR A 187 25.69 17.13 -10.31
CA TYR A 187 24.84 15.95 -10.24
C TYR A 187 23.60 16.14 -11.12
N VAL A 188 23.37 15.20 -12.03
CA VAL A 188 22.26 15.25 -12.98
C VAL A 188 21.65 13.86 -13.12
N ASP A 189 20.35 13.75 -12.83
CA ASP A 189 19.56 12.55 -13.04
C ASP A 189 18.83 12.62 -14.39
N PRO A 190 19.32 11.92 -15.43
CA PRO A 190 18.70 11.92 -16.76
C PRO A 190 17.43 11.10 -16.85
N ARG A 191 17.00 10.41 -15.78
CA ARG A 191 15.73 9.68 -15.74
C ARG A 191 14.61 10.53 -15.14
N THR A 192 14.93 11.31 -14.11
CA THR A 192 13.91 12.03 -13.34
C THR A 192 13.96 13.54 -13.52
N GLY A 193 15.08 14.09 -13.98
CA GLY A 193 15.32 15.51 -14.12
C GLY A 193 15.89 16.20 -12.88
N VAL A 194 16.12 15.45 -11.80
CA VAL A 194 16.72 15.95 -10.56
C VAL A 194 18.12 16.47 -10.82
N HIS A 195 18.36 17.70 -10.40
CA HIS A 195 19.66 18.33 -10.21
C HIS A 195 19.50 19.42 -9.14
N PHE A 196 20.61 19.90 -8.60
CA PHE A 196 20.58 20.81 -7.46
C PHE A 196 21.47 22.02 -7.71
N GLU A 197 21.04 23.16 -7.19
CA GLU A 197 21.81 24.40 -7.18
C GLU A 197 22.27 24.73 -5.77
N ARG A 198 23.51 25.21 -5.67
CA ARG A 198 24.13 25.74 -4.45
C ARG A 198 23.68 27.18 -4.21
N ASP A 199 23.90 27.66 -2.99
CA ASP A 199 23.58 29.05 -2.61
C ASP A 199 24.35 30.11 -3.45
N ASP A 200 25.46 29.75 -4.09
CA ASP A 200 26.23 30.61 -5.00
C ASP A 200 25.76 30.56 -6.47
N GLY A 201 24.72 29.80 -6.77
CA GLY A 201 24.13 29.67 -8.11
C GLY A 201 24.80 28.62 -9.01
N LEU A 202 25.90 28.00 -8.55
CA LEU A 202 26.53 26.86 -9.25
C LEU A 202 25.72 25.59 -9.01
N LEU A 203 25.83 24.64 -9.94
CA LEU A 203 25.22 23.32 -9.75
C LEU A 203 26.04 22.50 -8.74
N ALA A 204 25.35 21.74 -7.89
CA ALA A 204 25.96 20.92 -6.86
C ALA A 204 26.48 19.59 -7.44
N SER A 205 27.70 19.20 -7.06
CA SER A 205 28.23 17.86 -7.33
C SER A 205 27.62 16.80 -6.42
N THR A 206 27.82 15.53 -6.72
CA THR A 206 27.54 14.39 -5.83
C THR A 206 28.19 14.59 -4.47
N TRP A 207 29.40 15.14 -4.43
CA TRP A 207 30.14 15.35 -3.19
C TRP A 207 29.66 16.56 -2.40
N ASP A 208 29.26 17.63 -3.08
CA ASP A 208 28.59 18.77 -2.42
C ASP A 208 27.31 18.29 -1.72
N LEU A 209 26.49 17.49 -2.40
CA LEU A 209 25.22 16.96 -1.87
C LEU A 209 25.43 15.97 -0.71
N TRP A 210 26.49 15.17 -0.77
CA TRP A 210 26.86 14.29 0.34
C TRP A 210 27.37 15.08 1.55
N SER A 211 28.09 16.19 1.30
CA SER A 211 28.71 17.01 2.36
C SER A 211 27.73 18.00 2.99
N ASP A 212 26.72 18.46 2.23
CA ASP A 212 25.71 19.41 2.67
C ASP A 212 24.29 18.95 2.28
N PRO A 213 23.65 18.12 3.13
CA PRO A 213 22.26 17.70 2.94
C PRO A 213 21.25 18.86 2.95
N GLY A 214 21.63 20.06 3.43
CA GLY A 214 20.74 21.23 3.45
C GLY A 214 20.34 21.74 2.06
N LEU A 215 21.08 21.32 1.02
CA LEU A 215 20.83 21.72 -0.36
C LEU A 215 19.55 21.13 -0.96
N PHE A 216 19.04 20.00 -0.46
CA PHE A 216 18.00 19.26 -1.17
C PHE A 216 16.67 20.01 -1.29
N ARG A 217 16.15 20.58 -0.20
CA ARG A 217 14.83 21.24 -0.22
C ARG A 217 14.89 22.72 -0.58
N LYS A 218 16.06 23.34 -0.45
CA LYS A 218 16.27 24.78 -0.67
C LYS A 218 16.51 25.09 -2.15
N GLN A 219 15.58 24.66 -3.01
CA GLN A 219 15.70 24.78 -4.46
C GLN A 219 14.64 25.72 -5.04
N PRO A 220 15.00 26.56 -6.04
CA PRO A 220 14.05 27.44 -6.68
C PRO A 220 13.05 26.66 -7.55
N ASP A 221 11.85 27.20 -7.75
CA ASP A 221 10.76 26.50 -8.47
C ASP A 221 11.15 26.07 -9.89
N ARG A 222 12.05 26.82 -10.54
CA ARG A 222 12.59 26.45 -11.86
C ARG A 222 13.37 25.13 -11.85
N ILE A 223 13.99 24.74 -10.74
CA ILE A 223 14.66 23.43 -10.60
C ILE A 223 13.62 22.35 -10.36
N LYS A 224 12.63 22.64 -9.50
CA LYS A 224 11.53 21.70 -9.21
C LYS A 224 10.68 21.39 -10.44
N ALA A 225 10.51 22.36 -11.34
CA ALA A 225 9.79 22.21 -12.60
C ALA A 225 10.47 21.29 -13.63
N GLU A 226 11.72 20.89 -13.38
CA GLU A 226 12.48 19.99 -14.27
C GLU A 226 12.18 18.52 -14.01
N ILE A 227 11.41 18.22 -12.96
CA ILE A 227 11.03 16.85 -12.65
C ILE A 227 10.08 16.31 -13.72
N SER A 228 10.38 15.11 -14.21
CA SER A 228 9.50 14.38 -15.13
C SER A 228 8.11 14.23 -14.52
N PRO A 229 7.02 14.38 -15.29
CA PRO A 229 5.65 14.22 -14.79
C PRO A 229 5.34 12.87 -14.13
N ARG A 230 6.20 11.86 -14.32
CA ARG A 230 6.10 10.54 -13.67
C ARG A 230 6.42 10.55 -12.18
N TRP A 231 7.02 11.64 -11.67
CA TRP A 231 7.50 11.75 -10.30
C TRP A 231 7.11 13.10 -9.70
N THR A 232 7.13 13.19 -8.37
CA THR A 232 7.06 14.48 -7.67
C THR A 232 8.43 14.93 -7.19
N TRP A 233 8.62 16.25 -7.05
CA TRP A 233 9.84 16.79 -6.45
C TRP A 233 10.10 16.18 -5.06
N ASP A 234 9.07 16.13 -4.21
CA ASP A 234 9.21 15.65 -2.84
C ASP A 234 9.55 14.17 -2.78
N GLU A 235 8.99 13.32 -3.66
CA GLU A 235 9.37 11.91 -3.75
C GLU A 235 10.86 11.75 -4.09
N ARG A 236 11.34 12.51 -5.08
CA ARG A 236 12.72 12.38 -5.56
C ARG A 236 13.72 12.94 -4.58
N VAL A 237 13.42 14.08 -3.97
CA VAL A 237 14.23 14.66 -2.91
C VAL A 237 14.24 13.77 -1.68
N TRP A 238 13.12 13.16 -1.30
CA TRP A 238 13.10 12.20 -0.20
C TRP A 238 14.05 11.02 -0.45
N LYS A 239 14.13 10.48 -1.67
CA LYS A 239 15.12 9.42 -1.97
C LYS A 239 16.56 9.92 -1.88
N CYS A 240 16.82 11.17 -2.27
CA CYS A 240 18.13 11.77 -2.08
C CYS A 240 18.47 11.89 -0.58
N GLU A 241 17.54 12.41 0.20
CA GLU A 241 17.67 12.61 1.64
C GLU A 241 17.82 11.30 2.39
N GLN A 242 16.96 10.30 2.16
CA GLN A 242 16.85 9.10 3.00
C GLN A 242 17.68 7.92 2.49
N ILE A 243 18.21 7.99 1.27
CA ILE A 243 18.87 6.86 0.62
C ILE A 243 20.18 7.31 -0.03
N PHE A 244 20.11 8.05 -1.14
CA PHE A 244 21.24 8.23 -2.06
C PHE A 244 22.41 9.07 -1.53
N PHE A 245 22.17 9.88 -0.50
CA PHE A 245 23.20 10.69 0.14
C PHE A 245 23.34 10.40 1.65
N GLN A 246 22.77 9.29 2.12
CA GLN A 246 22.98 8.84 3.49
C GLN A 246 24.40 8.27 3.68
N PRO A 247 24.99 8.36 4.89
CA PRO A 247 26.33 7.82 5.18
C PRO A 247 26.47 6.31 4.90
N GLN A 248 25.38 5.56 4.93
CA GLN A 248 25.29 4.13 4.66
C GLN A 248 25.32 3.78 3.18
N GLU A 249 25.06 4.74 2.30
CA GLU A 249 25.07 4.54 0.86
C GLU A 249 26.46 4.10 0.36
N ILE A 250 26.45 3.49 -0.83
CA ILE A 250 27.63 3.05 -1.55
C ILE A 250 27.59 3.71 -2.93
N THR A 251 28.14 4.93 -3.01
CA THR A 251 28.21 5.68 -4.25
C THR A 251 29.54 5.42 -4.96
N GLY A 252 29.52 5.34 -6.29
CA GLY A 252 30.73 5.15 -7.10
C GLY A 252 30.69 5.85 -8.45
N PHE A 253 31.86 6.08 -9.03
CA PHE A 253 32.05 6.70 -10.34
C PHE A 253 32.67 5.74 -11.33
N THR A 254 32.25 5.85 -12.60
CA THR A 254 32.87 5.16 -13.72
C THR A 254 33.01 6.11 -14.91
N ASN A 255 34.19 6.17 -15.52
CA ASN A 255 34.36 6.89 -16.79
C ASN A 255 33.81 6.04 -17.94
N TYR A 256 33.02 6.66 -18.82
CA TYR A 256 32.52 6.05 -20.05
C TYR A 256 32.88 6.93 -21.24
N SER A 257 33.21 6.31 -22.37
CA SER A 257 33.51 7.02 -23.61
C SER A 257 33.09 6.19 -24.82
N LEU A 258 32.48 6.84 -25.80
CA LEU A 258 32.16 6.28 -27.10
C LEU A 258 33.41 5.84 -27.85
N MET A 259 34.58 6.42 -27.55
CA MET A 259 35.85 6.02 -28.16
C MET A 259 36.37 4.68 -27.64
N ASP A 260 35.83 4.19 -26.53
CA ASP A 260 36.18 2.89 -25.95
C ASP A 260 35.17 1.79 -26.34
N THR A 261 34.27 2.05 -27.30
CA THR A 261 33.24 1.10 -27.79
C THR A 261 33.76 -0.34 -27.98
N PRO A 262 34.96 -0.60 -28.55
CA PRO A 262 35.47 -1.97 -28.72
C PRO A 262 35.72 -2.75 -27.42
N ARG A 263 35.79 -2.07 -26.26
CA ARG A 263 35.99 -2.68 -24.94
C ARG A 263 34.68 -3.21 -24.33
N TYR A 264 33.53 -2.74 -24.84
CA TYR A 264 32.23 -3.01 -24.24
C TYR A 264 31.43 -4.05 -25.01
N ARG A 265 30.68 -4.88 -24.27
CA ARG A 265 29.70 -5.81 -24.81
C ARG A 265 28.31 -5.17 -24.73
N TYR A 266 27.67 -4.92 -25.86
CA TYR A 266 26.30 -4.39 -25.88
C TYR A 266 25.29 -5.54 -25.95
N ALA A 267 25.06 -6.19 -24.80
CA ALA A 267 24.12 -7.30 -24.69
C ALA A 267 22.67 -6.82 -24.80
N ARG A 268 21.80 -7.70 -25.31
CA ARG A 268 20.35 -7.54 -25.35
C ARG A 268 19.75 -8.76 -24.67
N VAL A 269 19.10 -8.55 -23.53
CA VAL A 269 18.54 -9.63 -22.72
C VAL A 269 17.04 -9.40 -22.64
N THR A 270 16.25 -10.41 -23.00
CA THR A 270 14.79 -10.31 -22.86
C THR A 270 14.37 -10.42 -21.40
N GLN A 271 13.21 -9.87 -21.04
CA GLN A 271 12.60 -10.04 -19.72
C GLN A 271 12.52 -11.51 -19.32
N LYS A 272 12.09 -12.36 -20.27
CA LYS A 272 11.98 -13.80 -20.05
C LYS A 272 13.31 -14.46 -19.70
N GLU A 273 14.40 -14.03 -20.33
CA GLU A 273 15.75 -14.52 -20.03
C GLU A 273 16.24 -14.00 -18.67
N ALA A 274 16.06 -12.71 -18.40
CA ALA A 274 16.44 -12.12 -17.11
C ALA A 274 15.69 -12.76 -15.93
N THR A 275 14.40 -13.03 -16.11
CA THR A 275 13.57 -13.78 -15.15
C THR A 275 14.13 -15.18 -14.91
N ARG A 276 14.53 -15.91 -15.96
CA ARG A 276 15.17 -17.23 -15.83
C ARG A 276 16.50 -17.16 -15.08
N LEU A 277 17.23 -16.05 -15.22
CA LEU A 277 18.48 -15.77 -14.51
C LEU A 277 18.27 -15.27 -13.07
N GLY A 278 17.03 -15.26 -12.57
CA GLY A 278 16.74 -14.93 -11.18
C GLY A 278 16.61 -13.43 -10.88
N LEU A 279 16.35 -12.59 -11.90
CA LEU A 279 16.19 -11.14 -11.73
C LEU A 279 15.29 -10.78 -10.53
N TRP A 280 14.08 -11.35 -10.47
CA TRP A 280 13.10 -11.02 -9.44
C TRP A 280 13.49 -11.54 -8.04
N SER A 281 14.13 -12.70 -7.96
CA SER A 281 14.67 -13.19 -6.68
C SER A 281 15.77 -12.28 -6.14
N HIS A 282 16.68 -11.83 -7.01
CA HIS A 282 17.74 -10.90 -6.63
C HIS A 282 17.17 -9.52 -6.27
N ALA A 283 16.20 -9.01 -7.03
CA ALA A 283 15.54 -7.75 -6.74
C ALA A 283 14.84 -7.77 -5.37
N LYS A 284 14.13 -8.87 -5.04
CA LYS A 284 13.47 -9.04 -3.74
C LYS A 284 14.46 -9.10 -2.57
N GLU A 285 15.57 -9.83 -2.73
CA GLU A 285 16.63 -9.86 -1.71
C GLU A 285 17.28 -8.48 -1.55
N TYR A 286 17.57 -7.81 -2.67
CA TYR A 286 18.18 -6.50 -2.73
C TYR A 286 17.32 -5.44 -2.03
N GLN A 287 16.00 -5.42 -2.28
CA GLN A 287 15.07 -4.49 -1.63
C GLN A 287 15.04 -4.69 -0.11
N LYS A 288 14.98 -5.94 0.37
CA LYS A 288 15.02 -6.25 1.81
C LYS A 288 16.30 -5.78 2.48
N LEU A 289 17.44 -5.94 1.80
CA LEU A 289 18.72 -5.50 2.33
C LEU A 289 18.84 -3.97 2.29
N THR A 290 18.37 -3.33 1.22
CA THR A 290 18.30 -1.87 1.09
C THR A 290 17.51 -1.28 2.26
N ALA A 291 16.31 -1.82 2.51
CA ALA A 291 15.49 -1.39 3.63
C ALA A 291 16.23 -1.50 4.98
N ARG A 292 16.95 -2.59 5.23
CA ARG A 292 17.74 -2.75 6.45
C ARG A 292 18.89 -1.74 6.58
N ILE A 293 19.66 -1.53 5.51
CA ILE A 293 20.81 -0.61 5.53
C ILE A 293 20.39 0.82 5.88
N PHE A 294 19.27 1.27 5.33
CA PHE A 294 18.78 2.64 5.50
C PHE A 294 17.71 2.77 6.59
N GLY A 295 17.39 1.69 7.31
CA GLY A 295 16.34 1.72 8.34
C GLY A 295 14.94 1.99 7.79
N LEU A 296 14.68 1.64 6.53
CA LEU A 296 13.38 1.79 5.88
C LEU A 296 12.45 0.64 6.30
N ALA A 297 11.15 0.91 6.26
CA ALA A 297 10.14 -0.14 6.23
C ALA A 297 10.30 -1.00 4.95
N ALA A 298 9.68 -2.17 4.92
CA ALA A 298 9.93 -3.22 3.91
C ALA A 298 9.65 -2.79 2.44
N ASP A 299 8.98 -1.67 2.20
CA ASP A 299 8.47 -1.18 0.92
C ASP A 299 9.11 0.13 0.41
N GLY A 300 9.89 0.85 1.22
CA GLY A 300 10.87 1.83 0.73
C GLY A 300 10.35 3.20 0.24
N TRP A 301 9.09 3.56 0.49
CA TRP A 301 8.61 4.94 0.38
C TRP A 301 7.62 5.23 1.51
N ARG A 302 7.91 6.24 2.33
CA ARG A 302 6.93 6.76 3.30
C ARG A 302 6.75 8.24 3.08
N LEU A 303 5.48 8.62 2.98
CA LEU A 303 5.09 10.02 3.06
C LEU A 303 5.50 10.54 4.44
N ASP A 304 6.15 11.71 4.47
CA ASP A 304 6.44 12.37 5.73
C ASP A 304 5.14 12.84 6.37
N TRP A 305 4.61 12.02 7.28
CA TRP A 305 3.38 12.28 8.02
C TRP A 305 3.44 13.58 8.83
N SER A 306 4.63 14.05 9.22
CA SER A 306 4.82 15.24 10.04
C SER A 306 4.62 16.54 9.24
N ALA A 307 5.01 16.53 7.97
CA ALA A 307 4.84 17.66 7.06
C ALA A 307 3.43 17.74 6.44
N ARG A 308 2.63 16.68 6.59
CA ARG A 308 1.29 16.60 5.99
C ARG A 308 0.29 17.45 6.77
N LYS A 309 -0.38 18.34 6.03
CA LYS A 309 -1.55 19.06 6.55
C LYS A 309 -2.71 18.08 6.73
N LEU A 310 -3.20 17.99 7.96
CA LEU A 310 -4.44 17.29 8.27
C LEU A 310 -5.62 18.14 7.80
N VAL A 311 -6.50 17.56 6.99
CA VAL A 311 -7.68 18.22 6.45
C VAL A 311 -8.89 17.28 6.57
N PRO A 312 -10.12 17.81 6.69
CA PRO A 312 -11.31 16.98 6.60
C PRO A 312 -11.33 16.19 5.30
N SER A 313 -11.83 14.96 5.36
CA SER A 313 -11.91 14.03 4.22
C SER A 313 -13.35 13.54 4.02
N GLU A 314 -13.65 12.89 2.89
CA GLU A 314 -14.99 12.35 2.64
C GLU A 314 -15.31 11.20 3.63
N LEU A 315 -16.58 11.05 3.99
CA LEU A 315 -17.06 9.94 4.82
C LEU A 315 -18.10 9.10 4.08
N ILE A 316 -17.82 7.80 3.98
CA ILE A 316 -18.73 6.82 3.40
C ILE A 316 -19.33 5.99 4.54
N TYR A 317 -20.64 6.02 4.70
CA TYR A 317 -21.34 5.09 5.59
C TYR A 317 -21.89 3.92 4.77
N ARG A 318 -21.40 2.72 5.05
CA ARG A 318 -21.80 1.50 4.35
C ARG A 318 -22.70 0.65 5.23
N ASN A 319 -23.73 0.06 4.62
CA ASN A 319 -24.49 -1.06 5.18
C ASN A 319 -24.25 -2.38 4.41
N ASP A 320 -24.66 -3.51 4.98
CA ASP A 320 -24.52 -4.81 4.34
C ASP A 320 -25.57 -5.08 3.25
N GLY A 321 -26.74 -4.43 3.31
CA GLY A 321 -27.85 -4.63 2.39
C GLY A 321 -28.86 -5.69 2.83
N PHE A 322 -28.73 -6.21 4.06
CA PHE A 322 -29.56 -7.27 4.61
C PHE A 322 -30.06 -6.93 6.02
N SER A 323 -29.15 -6.49 6.90
CA SER A 323 -29.42 -6.26 8.32
C SER A 323 -30.39 -5.10 8.56
N GLN A 324 -30.55 -4.17 7.60
CA GLN A 324 -31.59 -3.13 7.69
C GLN A 324 -32.99 -3.73 7.78
N PHE A 325 -33.21 -4.88 7.16
CA PHE A 325 -34.51 -5.55 7.13
C PHE A 325 -34.63 -6.68 8.16
N TYR A 326 -33.51 -7.08 8.79
CA TYR A 326 -33.44 -8.26 9.68
C TYR A 326 -34.00 -7.98 11.07
N TYR A 327 -33.58 -6.87 11.68
CA TYR A 327 -33.91 -6.54 13.08
C TYR A 327 -35.28 -5.89 13.27
N HIS A 328 -35.89 -5.39 12.19
CA HIS A 328 -37.22 -4.80 12.24
C HIS A 328 -38.29 -5.89 12.11
N THR A 329 -39.10 -6.06 13.16
CA THR A 329 -40.24 -6.98 13.09
C THR A 329 -41.23 -6.53 12.01
N ALA A 330 -41.53 -7.42 11.07
CA ALA A 330 -42.38 -7.09 9.93
C ALA A 330 -43.81 -6.70 10.34
N PRO A 331 -44.48 -5.80 9.56
CA PRO A 331 -44.01 -5.19 8.32
C PRO A 331 -43.20 -3.89 8.52
N MET A 332 -42.28 -3.65 7.59
CA MET A 332 -41.58 -2.38 7.39
C MET A 332 -42.16 -1.64 6.18
N SER A 333 -42.49 -0.36 6.35
CA SER A 333 -42.79 0.57 5.26
C SER A 333 -41.52 1.29 4.79
N ALA A 334 -41.53 1.81 3.56
CA ALA A 334 -40.43 2.65 3.05
C ALA A 334 -40.16 3.89 3.92
N ALA A 335 -41.18 4.44 4.59
CA ALA A 335 -41.02 5.55 5.52
C ALA A 335 -40.27 5.15 6.80
N GLN A 336 -40.50 3.93 7.31
CA GLN A 336 -39.75 3.39 8.45
C GLN A 336 -38.31 3.09 8.05
N MET A 337 -38.09 2.44 6.91
CA MET A 337 -36.75 2.22 6.36
C MET A 337 -35.95 3.52 6.25
N ALA A 338 -36.58 4.58 5.70
CA ALA A 338 -35.98 5.90 5.62
C ALA A 338 -35.64 6.50 6.98
N ALA A 339 -36.60 6.49 7.91
CA ALA A 339 -36.45 7.07 9.25
C ALA A 339 -35.35 6.40 10.08
N GLU A 340 -35.12 5.10 9.87
CA GLU A 340 -34.16 4.32 10.67
C GLU A 340 -32.75 4.32 10.07
N PHE A 341 -32.61 4.28 8.74
CA PHE A 341 -31.32 4.01 8.09
C PHE A 341 -30.78 5.14 7.22
N ILE A 342 -31.58 6.15 6.90
CA ILE A 342 -31.18 7.23 5.97
C ILE A 342 -31.29 8.60 6.66
N ASP A 343 -32.43 8.90 7.26
CA ASP A 343 -32.70 10.18 7.92
C ASP A 343 -31.73 10.53 9.05
N PRO A 344 -31.17 9.57 9.82
CA PRO A 344 -30.14 9.87 10.82
C PRO A 344 -28.85 10.46 10.26
N LEU A 345 -28.60 10.30 8.95
CA LEU A 345 -27.41 10.83 8.28
C LEU A 345 -27.62 12.26 7.77
N ALA A 346 -28.84 12.80 7.88
CA ALA A 346 -29.13 14.16 7.44
C ALA A 346 -28.35 15.19 8.26
N GLY A 347 -27.58 16.05 7.59
CA GLY A 347 -26.79 17.10 8.22
C GLY A 347 -25.55 16.63 8.99
N THR A 348 -25.14 15.38 8.80
CA THR A 348 -23.85 14.86 9.27
C THR A 348 -22.76 15.09 8.23
N ASN A 349 -21.53 14.69 8.52
CA ASN A 349 -20.41 14.71 7.59
C ASN A 349 -20.39 13.49 6.65
N VAL A 350 -21.47 12.69 6.57
CA VAL A 350 -21.55 11.57 5.62
C VAL A 350 -21.85 12.12 4.23
N ASP A 351 -20.93 11.91 3.30
CA ASP A 351 -21.06 12.33 1.91
C ASP A 351 -21.75 11.26 1.06
N ILE A 352 -21.44 9.99 1.34
CA ILE A 352 -21.87 8.84 0.55
C ILE A 352 -22.52 7.79 1.46
N LEU A 353 -23.76 7.40 1.14
CA LEU A 353 -24.39 6.21 1.69
C LEU A 353 -24.20 5.05 0.70
N GLU A 354 -23.37 4.09 1.09
CA GLU A 354 -23.15 2.86 0.32
C GLU A 354 -24.14 1.78 0.75
N TRP A 355 -25.14 1.55 -0.11
CA TRP A 355 -26.25 0.65 0.10
C TRP A 355 -26.00 -0.72 -0.52
N GLY A 356 -25.96 -1.78 0.29
CA GLY A 356 -25.84 -3.15 -0.18
C GLY A 356 -27.09 -3.64 -0.90
N LEU A 357 -26.90 -4.40 -1.99
CA LEU A 357 -28.00 -4.96 -2.77
C LEU A 357 -28.60 -6.24 -2.17
N GLY A 358 -27.93 -6.83 -1.19
CA GLY A 358 -28.22 -8.15 -0.62
C GLY A 358 -27.05 -9.12 -0.82
N PRO A 359 -27.18 -10.36 -0.30
CA PRO A 359 -26.11 -11.34 -0.33
C PRO A 359 -25.95 -11.98 -1.73
N GLY A 360 -24.91 -11.56 -2.45
CA GLY A 360 -24.25 -12.20 -3.60
C GLY A 360 -25.07 -12.61 -4.85
N SER A 361 -26.10 -13.41 -4.64
CA SER A 361 -26.94 -14.03 -5.68
C SER A 361 -28.44 -13.97 -5.36
N VAL A 362 -28.83 -13.50 -4.18
CA VAL A 362 -30.20 -13.09 -3.81
C VAL A 362 -30.21 -11.66 -3.29
N PHE A 363 -31.32 -10.95 -3.49
CA PHE A 363 -31.34 -9.49 -3.35
C PHE A 363 -32.48 -8.97 -2.50
N CYS A 364 -32.29 -7.79 -1.92
CA CYS A 364 -33.27 -7.12 -1.04
C CYS A 364 -33.96 -5.94 -1.73
N TYR A 365 -34.24 -6.09 -3.04
CA TYR A 365 -34.96 -5.11 -3.86
C TYR A 365 -35.75 -5.79 -4.97
N ASP A 366 -36.59 -5.04 -5.70
CA ASP A 366 -37.44 -5.54 -6.79
C ASP A 366 -36.63 -5.84 -8.06
N THR A 367 -35.75 -6.84 -8.02
CA THR A 367 -34.87 -7.24 -9.13
C THR A 367 -35.64 -7.97 -10.23
N GLN A 368 -35.23 -7.76 -11.49
CA GLN A 368 -35.73 -8.50 -12.66
C GLN A 368 -34.71 -9.48 -13.24
N VAL A 369 -33.48 -9.47 -12.71
CA VAL A 369 -32.35 -10.28 -13.17
C VAL A 369 -32.04 -11.42 -12.19
N GLY A 370 -32.08 -11.11 -10.89
CA GLY A 370 -31.80 -12.05 -9.81
C GLY A 370 -33.07 -12.59 -9.15
N GLN A 371 -32.91 -13.08 -7.93
CA GLN A 371 -34.00 -13.57 -7.08
C GLN A 371 -34.13 -12.69 -5.85
N ILE A 372 -35.35 -12.37 -5.43
CA ILE A 372 -35.57 -11.65 -4.18
C ILE A 372 -35.35 -12.63 -3.01
N PHE A 373 -34.67 -12.19 -1.95
CA PHE A 373 -34.42 -13.05 -0.80
C PHE A 373 -35.72 -13.66 -0.24
N GLY A 374 -35.78 -14.99 -0.14
CA GLY A 374 -36.92 -15.73 0.39
C GLY A 374 -38.11 -15.89 -0.56
N GLU A 375 -38.00 -15.39 -1.79
CA GLU A 375 -38.93 -15.65 -2.89
C GLU A 375 -38.95 -17.14 -3.24
N ASP A 376 -40.12 -17.66 -3.60
CA ASP A 376 -40.36 -19.05 -4.02
C ASP A 376 -39.98 -20.17 -3.02
N LEU A 377 -39.57 -19.84 -1.80
CA LEU A 377 -39.39 -20.83 -0.73
C LEU A 377 -40.72 -21.47 -0.31
N THR A 378 -40.74 -22.80 -0.21
CA THR A 378 -41.87 -23.56 0.36
C THR A 378 -42.06 -23.24 1.84
N GLU A 379 -43.20 -23.63 2.41
CA GLU A 379 -43.43 -23.48 3.86
C GLU A 379 -42.36 -24.21 4.69
N ASP A 380 -42.00 -25.44 4.28
CA ASP A 380 -40.97 -26.24 4.96
C ASP A 380 -39.58 -25.59 4.86
N GLN A 381 -39.19 -25.11 3.68
CA GLN A 381 -37.91 -24.42 3.47
C GLN A 381 -37.85 -23.11 4.27
N ARG A 382 -38.95 -22.36 4.30
CA ARG A 382 -39.07 -21.12 5.05
C ARG A 382 -38.99 -21.35 6.56
N ALA A 383 -39.50 -22.47 7.05
CA ALA A 383 -39.39 -22.87 8.45
C ALA A 383 -37.95 -23.20 8.89
N MET A 384 -37.01 -23.39 7.94
CA MET A 384 -35.59 -23.57 8.23
C MET A 384 -34.85 -22.25 8.48
N LEU A 385 -35.41 -21.12 8.06
CA LEU A 385 -34.80 -19.80 8.21
C LEU A 385 -34.90 -19.30 9.66
N ARG A 386 -33.96 -18.42 10.06
CA ARG A 386 -34.02 -17.76 11.35
C ARG A 386 -35.13 -16.71 11.35
N GLU A 387 -35.62 -16.33 12.53
CA GLU A 387 -36.68 -15.33 12.66
C GLU A 387 -36.34 -14.00 11.96
N GLY A 388 -35.11 -13.51 12.13
CA GLY A 388 -34.69 -12.28 11.46
C GLY A 388 -34.59 -12.44 9.93
N ASP A 389 -34.21 -13.61 9.42
CA ASP A 389 -34.22 -13.87 7.98
C ASP A 389 -35.67 -13.84 7.44
N ILE A 390 -36.63 -14.40 8.19
CA ILE A 390 -38.05 -14.32 7.86
C ILE A 390 -38.52 -12.86 7.86
N ASN A 391 -38.05 -12.02 8.80
CA ASN A 391 -38.32 -10.59 8.79
C ASN A 391 -37.80 -9.90 7.52
N VAL A 392 -36.57 -10.22 7.07
CA VAL A 392 -36.02 -9.66 5.82
C VAL A 392 -36.97 -9.94 4.66
N TRP A 393 -37.35 -11.20 4.47
CA TRP A 393 -38.26 -11.58 3.39
C TRP A 393 -39.61 -10.85 3.50
N CYS A 394 -40.24 -10.85 4.68
CA CYS A 394 -41.53 -10.21 4.90
C CYS A 394 -41.48 -8.69 4.63
N ASN A 395 -40.41 -8.02 5.06
CA ASN A 395 -40.22 -6.59 4.90
C ASN A 395 -40.00 -6.21 3.43
N VAL A 396 -39.07 -6.89 2.76
CA VAL A 396 -38.75 -6.64 1.34
C VAL A 396 -39.96 -6.99 0.46
N MET A 397 -40.51 -8.20 0.56
CA MET A 397 -41.64 -8.62 -0.27
C MET A 397 -42.93 -7.87 0.07
N GLY A 398 -43.10 -7.40 1.30
CA GLY A 398 -44.20 -6.52 1.69
C GLY A 398 -44.21 -5.25 0.84
N MET A 399 -43.07 -4.55 0.78
CA MET A 399 -42.92 -3.34 -0.04
C MET A 399 -43.09 -3.63 -1.54
N VAL A 400 -42.47 -4.69 -2.05
CA VAL A 400 -42.58 -5.06 -3.47
C VAL A 400 -44.02 -5.34 -3.88
N ARG A 401 -44.80 -6.05 -3.04
CA ARG A 401 -46.23 -6.31 -3.29
C ARG A 401 -47.10 -5.06 -3.26
N GLU A 402 -46.67 -4.01 -2.57
CA GLU A 402 -47.30 -2.69 -2.58
C GLU A 402 -46.85 -1.83 -3.78
N GLY A 403 -45.98 -2.36 -4.65
CA GLY A 403 -45.43 -1.63 -5.81
C GLY A 403 -44.29 -0.68 -5.43
N ILE A 404 -43.64 -0.90 -4.29
CA ILE A 404 -42.54 -0.08 -3.79
C ILE A 404 -41.25 -0.90 -3.90
N ASP A 405 -40.34 -0.46 -4.78
CA ASP A 405 -38.97 -0.99 -4.85
C ASP A 405 -38.13 -0.41 -3.69
N PRO A 406 -37.66 -1.24 -2.73
CA PRO A 406 -36.87 -0.77 -1.59
C PRO A 406 -35.59 -0.02 -1.98
N LEU A 407 -34.88 -0.46 -3.03
CA LEU A 407 -33.65 0.18 -3.46
C LEU A 407 -33.93 1.57 -4.04
N ARG A 408 -34.93 1.68 -4.92
CA ARG A 408 -35.32 2.98 -5.49
C ARG A 408 -35.85 3.92 -4.40
N ALA A 409 -36.59 3.40 -3.42
CA ALA A 409 -37.05 4.19 -2.28
C ALA A 409 -35.86 4.72 -1.44
N ALA A 410 -34.85 3.89 -1.18
CA ALA A 410 -33.64 4.30 -0.48
C ALA A 410 -32.85 5.36 -1.26
N ILE A 411 -32.63 5.15 -2.57
CA ILE A 411 -31.93 6.11 -3.45
C ILE A 411 -32.63 7.48 -3.43
N ASN A 412 -33.94 7.48 -3.69
CA ASN A 412 -34.73 8.72 -3.73
C ASN A 412 -34.68 9.46 -2.39
N ARG A 413 -34.69 8.74 -1.26
CA ARG A 413 -34.62 9.36 0.05
C ARG A 413 -33.22 9.91 0.33
N GLY A 414 -32.15 9.19 0.00
CA GLY A 414 -30.79 9.67 0.14
C GLY A 414 -30.55 10.96 -0.64
N HIS A 415 -31.02 11.02 -1.89
CA HIS A 415 -30.97 12.24 -2.71
C HIS A 415 -31.73 13.42 -2.08
N GLN A 416 -32.91 13.17 -1.47
CA GLN A 416 -33.63 14.22 -0.75
C GLN A 416 -32.87 14.75 0.48
N GLN A 417 -32.00 13.94 1.07
CA GLN A 417 -31.13 14.33 2.20
C GLN A 417 -29.80 14.94 1.74
N GLY A 418 -29.55 15.00 0.42
CA GLY A 418 -28.28 15.51 -0.14
C GLY A 418 -27.12 14.51 -0.11
N LEU A 419 -27.39 13.23 0.13
CA LEU A 419 -26.40 12.16 0.10
C LEU A 419 -26.18 11.67 -1.33
N LYS A 420 -24.92 11.35 -1.68
CA LYS A 420 -24.66 10.47 -2.82
C LYS A 420 -25.04 9.03 -2.44
N MET A 421 -25.66 8.32 -3.37
CA MET A 421 -26.10 6.94 -3.19
C MET A 421 -25.22 6.01 -4.01
N TYR A 422 -24.41 5.22 -3.33
CA TYR A 422 -23.62 4.17 -3.98
C TYR A 422 -24.29 2.82 -3.75
N THR A 423 -24.34 1.97 -4.76
CA THR A 423 -24.94 0.63 -4.64
C THR A 423 -23.88 -0.45 -4.73
N ARG A 424 -23.84 -1.32 -3.70
CA ARG A 424 -22.76 -2.28 -3.49
C ARG A 424 -23.20 -3.71 -3.81
N LEU A 425 -22.40 -4.39 -4.62
CA LEU A 425 -22.54 -5.82 -4.89
C LEU A 425 -21.37 -6.59 -4.30
N GLU A 426 -21.67 -7.64 -3.54
CA GLU A 426 -20.68 -8.64 -3.12
C GLU A 426 -20.43 -9.61 -4.27
N MET A 427 -19.19 -9.62 -4.78
CA MET A 427 -18.95 -10.18 -6.10
C MET A 427 -19.08 -11.71 -6.14
N ASN A 428 -18.86 -12.43 -5.04
CA ASN A 428 -18.95 -13.90 -5.01
C ASN A 428 -19.47 -14.50 -3.68
N HIS A 429 -20.41 -13.82 -3.04
CA HIS A 429 -21.00 -14.26 -1.77
C HIS A 429 -21.97 -15.44 -1.97
N GLU A 430 -21.45 -16.66 -1.80
CA GLU A 430 -22.19 -17.92 -1.96
C GLU A 430 -21.95 -18.83 -0.75
N TYR A 431 -23.02 -19.40 -0.19
CA TYR A 431 -22.95 -20.27 0.99
C TYR A 431 -23.05 -21.74 0.63
N GLY A 432 -22.22 -22.57 1.27
CA GLY A 432 -22.24 -24.03 1.08
C GLY A 432 -22.43 -24.78 2.40
N PRO A 433 -22.49 -26.12 2.36
CA PRO A 433 -22.50 -26.96 1.16
C PRO A 433 -23.80 -26.82 0.34
N ALA A 434 -23.76 -27.22 -0.94
CA ALA A 434 -24.93 -27.27 -1.81
C ALA A 434 -25.82 -28.47 -1.47
N ASP A 435 -26.69 -28.28 -0.49
CA ASP A 435 -27.53 -29.31 0.12
C ASP A 435 -28.91 -28.73 0.45
N ASP A 436 -29.97 -29.43 0.10
CA ASP A 436 -31.35 -29.00 0.35
C ASP A 436 -31.75 -29.10 1.84
N ASP A 437 -30.91 -29.72 2.69
CA ASP A 437 -31.04 -29.67 4.14
C ASP A 437 -30.22 -28.51 4.77
N ASN A 438 -29.46 -27.76 3.97
CA ASN A 438 -28.69 -26.60 4.44
C ASN A 438 -29.47 -25.30 4.26
N TRP A 439 -29.97 -24.74 5.36
CA TRP A 439 -30.75 -23.49 5.35
C TRP A 439 -30.01 -22.30 4.72
N MET A 440 -28.67 -22.24 4.84
CA MET A 440 -27.88 -21.17 4.22
C MET A 440 -27.85 -21.29 2.69
N TRP A 441 -27.74 -22.52 2.18
CA TRP A 441 -27.83 -22.80 0.74
C TRP A 441 -29.22 -22.46 0.19
N ILE A 442 -30.27 -22.84 0.93
CA ILE A 442 -31.65 -22.59 0.53
C ILE A 442 -31.94 -21.09 0.51
N GLY A 443 -31.60 -20.36 1.57
CA GLY A 443 -31.96 -18.96 1.74
C GLY A 443 -31.05 -17.96 1.04
N PHE A 444 -29.72 -18.20 1.01
CA PHE A 444 -28.74 -17.20 0.58
C PHE A 444 -28.09 -17.46 -0.78
N VAL A 445 -28.46 -18.54 -1.47
CA VAL A 445 -27.95 -18.82 -2.82
C VAL A 445 -29.08 -18.74 -3.83
N GLY A 446 -28.89 -17.91 -4.86
CA GLY A 446 -29.90 -17.67 -5.89
C GLY A 446 -29.99 -18.77 -6.95
N ASP A 447 -31.11 -18.75 -7.67
CA ASP A 447 -31.42 -19.73 -8.72
C ASP A 447 -30.37 -19.81 -9.83
N PHE A 448 -29.76 -18.70 -10.23
CA PHE A 448 -28.68 -18.71 -11.23
C PHE A 448 -27.56 -19.67 -10.83
N ASN A 449 -27.10 -19.61 -9.58
CA ASN A 449 -26.07 -20.51 -9.09
C ASN A 449 -26.61 -21.94 -8.95
N LYS A 450 -27.77 -22.12 -8.31
CA LYS A 450 -28.39 -23.45 -8.07
C LYS A 450 -28.58 -24.24 -9.36
N GLN A 451 -29.09 -23.59 -10.42
CA GLN A 451 -29.43 -24.22 -11.70
C GLN A 451 -28.21 -24.40 -12.63
N ASN A 452 -27.08 -23.73 -12.36
CA ASN A 452 -25.90 -23.77 -13.21
C ASN A 452 -24.63 -24.22 -12.48
N PRO A 453 -24.59 -25.46 -11.94
CA PRO A 453 -23.41 -25.99 -11.25
C PRO A 453 -22.15 -26.03 -12.13
N GLN A 454 -22.30 -26.07 -13.46
CA GLN A 454 -21.18 -26.03 -14.41
C GLN A 454 -20.41 -24.69 -14.42
N PHE A 455 -20.97 -23.63 -13.84
CA PHE A 455 -20.33 -22.32 -13.74
C PHE A 455 -19.64 -22.07 -12.39
N ARG A 456 -19.56 -23.09 -11.53
CA ARG A 456 -18.89 -23.00 -10.24
C ARG A 456 -17.41 -23.32 -10.35
N ILE A 457 -16.63 -22.81 -9.41
CA ILE A 457 -15.26 -23.25 -9.19
C ILE A 457 -15.30 -24.74 -8.79
N PRO A 458 -14.49 -25.63 -9.38
CA PRO A 458 -14.50 -27.05 -9.06
C PRO A 458 -14.35 -27.31 -7.55
N GLY A 459 -15.26 -28.12 -6.99
CA GLY A 459 -15.27 -28.42 -5.55
C GLY A 459 -15.78 -27.30 -4.65
N SER A 460 -16.33 -26.22 -5.22
CA SER A 460 -16.88 -25.09 -4.48
C SER A 460 -18.33 -24.78 -4.89
N VAL A 461 -19.03 -24.01 -4.07
CA VAL A 461 -20.31 -23.37 -4.40
C VAL A 461 -20.15 -21.99 -5.06
N ARG A 462 -18.94 -21.43 -5.00
CA ARG A 462 -18.62 -20.10 -5.56
C ARG A 462 -18.64 -20.13 -7.08
N LEU A 463 -19.10 -19.04 -7.69
CA LEU A 463 -19.11 -18.89 -9.15
C LEU A 463 -17.70 -18.62 -9.67
N ASP A 464 -17.40 -19.13 -10.86
CA ASP A 464 -16.12 -18.97 -11.54
C ASP A 464 -16.24 -17.91 -12.64
N PHE A 465 -15.53 -16.78 -12.47
CA PHE A 465 -15.55 -15.63 -13.36
C PHE A 465 -14.94 -15.91 -14.73
N LYS A 466 -14.32 -17.09 -14.96
CA LYS A 466 -13.91 -17.49 -16.32
C LYS A 466 -15.10 -17.61 -17.27
N HIS A 467 -16.28 -17.92 -16.73
CA HIS A 467 -17.50 -18.06 -17.52
C HIS A 467 -18.13 -16.69 -17.82
N PRO A 468 -18.30 -16.32 -19.11
CA PRO A 468 -18.96 -15.06 -19.48
C PRO A 468 -20.39 -14.95 -18.95
N GLU A 469 -21.08 -16.07 -18.72
CA GLU A 469 -22.42 -16.10 -18.15
C GLU A 469 -22.44 -15.58 -16.71
N VAL A 470 -21.42 -15.91 -15.91
CA VAL A 470 -21.27 -15.40 -14.53
C VAL A 470 -21.05 -13.89 -14.55
N ARG A 471 -20.15 -13.43 -15.43
CA ARG A 471 -19.86 -11.99 -15.59
C ARG A 471 -21.09 -11.22 -16.07
N THR A 472 -21.81 -11.76 -17.04
CA THR A 472 -23.06 -11.17 -17.57
C THR A 472 -24.12 -11.06 -16.48
N PHE A 473 -24.29 -12.10 -15.65
CA PHE A 473 -25.22 -12.05 -14.51
C PHE A 473 -24.87 -10.91 -13.54
N LYS A 474 -23.60 -10.79 -13.13
CA LYS A 474 -23.16 -9.72 -12.24
C LYS A 474 -23.30 -8.34 -12.89
N LEU A 475 -22.92 -8.19 -14.16
CA LEU A 475 -23.05 -6.94 -14.93
C LEU A 475 -24.51 -6.46 -15.00
N ASN A 476 -25.46 -7.38 -15.21
CA ASN A 476 -26.89 -7.05 -15.29
C ASN A 476 -27.47 -6.60 -13.94
N ILE A 477 -27.02 -7.18 -12.83
CA ILE A 477 -27.38 -6.70 -11.47
C ILE A 477 -26.83 -5.29 -11.23
N LEU A 478 -25.58 -5.03 -11.62
CA LEU A 478 -24.98 -3.69 -11.50
C LEU A 478 -25.72 -2.67 -12.38
N ARG A 479 -26.15 -3.07 -13.58
CA ARG A 479 -26.98 -2.25 -14.48
C ARG A 479 -28.33 -1.91 -13.86
N GLU A 480 -29.00 -2.89 -13.25
CA GLU A 480 -30.27 -2.67 -12.54
C GLU A 480 -30.15 -1.59 -11.46
N ALA A 481 -29.05 -1.59 -10.70
CA ALA A 481 -28.79 -0.60 -9.67
C ALA A 481 -28.48 0.79 -10.29
N ALA A 482 -27.66 0.84 -11.34
CA ALA A 482 -27.35 2.08 -12.07
C ALA A 482 -28.61 2.73 -12.66
N GLU A 483 -29.48 1.93 -13.31
CA GLU A 483 -30.72 2.41 -13.94
C GLU A 483 -31.74 2.94 -12.92
N ARG A 484 -31.68 2.49 -11.66
CA ARG A 484 -32.50 3.00 -10.54
C ARG A 484 -32.06 4.35 -9.99
N GLY A 485 -30.97 4.91 -10.50
CA GLY A 485 -30.49 6.25 -10.15
C GLY A 485 -29.31 6.27 -9.17
N SER A 486 -28.61 5.15 -9.00
CA SER A 486 -27.39 5.09 -8.17
C SER A 486 -26.32 6.03 -8.71
N ASP A 487 -25.73 6.89 -7.88
CA ASP A 487 -24.65 7.83 -8.23
C ASP A 487 -23.32 7.11 -8.44
N GLY A 488 -23.14 5.95 -7.81
CA GLY A 488 -21.96 5.12 -7.99
C GLY A 488 -22.21 3.63 -7.77
N ILE A 489 -21.42 2.80 -8.42
CA ILE A 489 -21.44 1.35 -8.25
C ILE A 489 -20.22 0.93 -7.45
N SER A 490 -20.43 0.12 -6.42
CA SER A 490 -19.37 -0.46 -5.59
C SER A 490 -19.26 -1.96 -5.81
N MET A 491 -18.11 -2.40 -6.32
CA MET A 491 -17.78 -3.81 -6.51
C MET A 491 -16.93 -4.29 -5.32
N ASP A 492 -17.52 -5.12 -4.46
CA ASP A 492 -16.84 -5.63 -3.26
C ASP A 492 -16.22 -7.01 -3.52
N PHE A 493 -14.96 -7.01 -3.93
CA PHE A 493 -14.10 -8.19 -4.10
C PHE A 493 -13.44 -8.62 -2.78
N ALA A 494 -13.63 -7.91 -1.66
CA ALA A 494 -13.08 -8.33 -0.38
C ALA A 494 -13.95 -9.39 0.33
N VAL A 495 -15.15 -9.66 -0.20
CA VAL A 495 -16.15 -10.54 0.40
C VAL A 495 -16.24 -11.87 -0.38
N TYR A 496 -15.99 -12.98 0.31
CA TYR A 496 -15.96 -14.38 -0.19
C TYR A 496 -15.12 -14.68 -1.46
N PRO A 497 -13.84 -14.23 -1.56
CA PRO A 497 -12.91 -14.79 -2.54
C PRO A 497 -12.73 -16.32 -2.37
N PRO A 498 -12.32 -17.06 -3.42
CA PRO A 498 -11.79 -16.59 -4.70
C PRO A 498 -12.85 -16.42 -5.80
N PHE A 499 -12.42 -15.87 -6.93
CA PHE A 499 -13.25 -15.60 -8.13
C PHE A 499 -13.00 -16.58 -9.28
N PHE A 500 -11.94 -17.39 -9.18
CA PHE A 500 -11.54 -18.38 -10.18
C PHE A 500 -10.98 -19.63 -9.52
N GLU A 501 -10.93 -20.73 -10.28
CA GLU A 501 -10.05 -21.87 -9.98
C GLU A 501 -8.57 -21.51 -10.13
N THR A 502 -8.23 -20.79 -11.21
CA THR A 502 -6.90 -20.24 -11.48
C THR A 502 -7.05 -18.74 -11.73
N PRO A 503 -6.48 -17.87 -10.89
CA PRO A 503 -6.58 -16.43 -11.03
C PRO A 503 -6.13 -15.95 -12.42
N ASP A 504 -6.94 -15.09 -13.05
CA ASP A 504 -6.64 -14.47 -14.33
C ASP A 504 -6.93 -12.95 -14.27
N PRO A 505 -5.90 -12.10 -14.18
CA PRO A 505 -6.07 -10.66 -14.08
C PRO A 505 -6.62 -10.01 -15.36
N GLU A 506 -6.46 -10.64 -16.52
CA GLU A 506 -7.00 -10.10 -17.77
C GLU A 506 -8.53 -10.22 -17.77
N ILE A 507 -9.08 -11.39 -17.42
CA ILE A 507 -10.53 -11.61 -17.39
C ILE A 507 -11.23 -10.67 -16.41
N LEU A 508 -10.65 -10.48 -15.21
CA LEU A 508 -11.22 -9.55 -14.23
C LEU A 508 -11.07 -8.09 -14.65
N THR A 509 -9.97 -7.73 -15.31
CA THR A 509 -9.80 -6.37 -15.83
C THR A 509 -10.78 -6.06 -16.96
N ASP A 510 -10.96 -6.99 -17.90
CA ASP A 510 -11.95 -6.89 -18.96
C ASP A 510 -13.36 -6.76 -18.37
N PHE A 511 -13.67 -7.49 -17.28
CA PHE A 511 -14.94 -7.35 -16.58
C PHE A 511 -15.13 -5.96 -15.97
N VAL A 512 -14.10 -5.41 -15.31
CA VAL A 512 -14.17 -4.05 -14.74
C VAL A 512 -14.34 -3.01 -15.85
N ASP A 513 -13.69 -3.19 -17.00
CA ASP A 513 -13.89 -2.35 -18.20
C ASP A 513 -15.34 -2.48 -18.75
N GLU A 514 -15.89 -3.69 -18.82
CA GLU A 514 -17.31 -3.91 -19.19
C GLU A 514 -18.27 -3.16 -18.23
N VAL A 515 -17.97 -3.13 -16.93
CA VAL A 515 -18.75 -2.38 -15.94
C VAL A 515 -18.60 -0.88 -16.14
N ARG A 516 -17.40 -0.36 -16.43
CA ARG A 516 -17.16 1.05 -16.76
C ARG A 516 -17.95 1.47 -18.00
N ALA A 517 -17.89 0.67 -19.07
CA ALA A 517 -18.65 0.93 -20.29
C ALA A 517 -20.18 0.89 -20.06
N MET A 518 -20.66 -0.04 -19.22
CA MET A 518 -22.07 -0.07 -18.82
C MET A 518 -22.48 1.19 -18.06
N ALA A 519 -21.68 1.60 -17.08
CA ALA A 519 -21.93 2.79 -16.27
C ALA A 519 -21.93 4.07 -17.13
N ASP A 520 -21.04 4.17 -18.12
CA ASP A 520 -21.01 5.29 -19.07
C ASP A 520 -22.24 5.31 -19.97
N GLN A 521 -22.70 4.15 -20.43
CA GLN A 521 -23.91 4.03 -21.25
C GLN A 521 -25.15 4.46 -20.46
N VAL A 522 -25.34 3.95 -19.25
CA VAL A 522 -26.49 4.29 -18.40
C VAL A 522 -26.40 5.76 -17.97
N GLY A 523 -25.22 6.21 -17.57
CA GLY A 523 -24.96 7.61 -17.21
C GLY A 523 -25.28 8.58 -18.34
N ALA A 524 -24.81 8.31 -19.56
CA ALA A 524 -25.13 9.13 -20.73
C ALA A 524 -26.63 9.19 -21.03
N ALA A 525 -27.35 8.07 -20.89
CA ALA A 525 -28.80 8.02 -21.06
C ALA A 525 -29.56 8.81 -19.97
N GLN A 526 -28.95 9.01 -18.80
CA GLN A 526 -29.49 9.74 -17.66
C GLN A 526 -28.84 11.13 -17.47
N GLU A 527 -28.02 11.58 -18.43
CA GLU A 527 -27.30 12.86 -18.41
C GLU A 527 -26.45 13.09 -17.14
N ARG A 528 -25.80 12.03 -16.63
CA ARG A 528 -24.95 12.07 -15.43
C ARG A 528 -23.76 11.13 -15.54
N TYR A 529 -22.73 11.39 -14.74
CA TYR A 529 -21.63 10.46 -14.56
C TYR A 529 -21.94 9.49 -13.42
N ILE A 530 -21.60 8.21 -13.58
CA ILE A 530 -21.75 7.18 -12.55
C ILE A 530 -20.34 6.78 -12.09
N GLU A 531 -20.05 7.00 -10.82
CA GLU A 531 -18.74 6.68 -10.24
C GLU A 531 -18.58 5.17 -10.03
N LEU A 532 -17.37 4.62 -10.21
CA LEU A 532 -17.05 3.23 -9.90
C LEU A 532 -16.07 3.15 -8.73
N MET A 533 -16.46 2.38 -7.71
CA MET A 533 -15.63 2.07 -6.55
C MET A 533 -15.34 0.58 -6.49
N VAL A 534 -14.10 0.21 -6.18
CA VAL A 534 -13.72 -1.19 -5.92
C VAL A 534 -13.16 -1.37 -4.52
N ARG A 535 -13.65 -2.37 -3.82
CA ARG A 535 -13.10 -2.80 -2.53
C ARG A 535 -12.44 -4.17 -2.71
N PHE A 536 -11.21 -4.33 -2.23
CA PHE A 536 -10.44 -5.55 -2.48
C PHE A 536 -9.47 -5.92 -1.34
N PRO A 537 -9.09 -7.20 -1.21
CA PRO A 537 -8.16 -7.66 -0.19
C PRO A 537 -6.72 -7.25 -0.56
N ALA A 538 -6.20 -6.21 0.08
CA ALA A 538 -4.94 -5.56 -0.31
C ALA A 538 -3.76 -6.54 -0.40
N ALA A 539 -3.59 -7.40 0.62
CA ALA A 539 -2.48 -8.34 0.69
C ALA A 539 -2.59 -9.52 -0.29
N ALA A 540 -3.80 -9.86 -0.75
CA ALA A 540 -4.07 -11.02 -1.60
C ALA A 540 -4.49 -10.64 -3.03
N ALA A 541 -4.42 -9.35 -3.40
CA ALA A 541 -4.94 -8.85 -4.68
C ALA A 541 -4.34 -9.60 -5.88
N ASP A 542 -3.00 -9.70 -5.94
CA ASP A 542 -2.29 -10.41 -7.01
C ASP A 542 -2.67 -11.91 -7.05
N GLU A 543 -2.78 -12.55 -5.88
CA GLU A 543 -3.15 -13.96 -5.75
C GLU A 543 -4.60 -14.26 -6.16
N LEU A 544 -5.44 -13.23 -6.23
CA LEU A 544 -6.84 -13.33 -6.60
C LEU A 544 -7.12 -12.82 -8.03
N GLY A 545 -6.09 -12.35 -8.75
CA GLY A 545 -6.22 -11.81 -10.10
C GLY A 545 -6.80 -10.40 -10.13
N LEU A 546 -6.62 -9.60 -9.08
CA LEU A 546 -7.17 -8.24 -8.97
C LEU A 546 -6.08 -7.20 -9.32
N ASP A 547 -5.95 -6.83 -10.60
CA ASP A 547 -4.97 -5.83 -11.05
C ASP A 547 -5.44 -4.39 -10.79
N TRP A 548 -5.56 -4.04 -9.51
CA TRP A 548 -5.97 -2.71 -9.07
C TRP A 548 -5.05 -1.60 -9.61
N LYS A 549 -3.77 -1.88 -9.85
CA LYS A 549 -2.82 -0.91 -10.41
C LYS A 549 -3.18 -0.55 -11.84
N ARG A 550 -3.58 -1.54 -12.66
CA ARG A 550 -4.06 -1.29 -14.02
C ARG A 550 -5.38 -0.54 -14.01
N TRP A 551 -6.34 -0.94 -13.17
CA TRP A 551 -7.64 -0.26 -13.09
C TRP A 551 -7.50 1.22 -12.75
N MET A 552 -6.58 1.57 -11.83
CA MET A 552 -6.30 2.98 -11.51
C MET A 552 -5.60 3.71 -12.67
N ARG A 553 -4.60 3.11 -13.31
CA ARG A 553 -3.85 3.74 -14.42
C ARG A 553 -4.69 3.96 -15.67
N GLU A 554 -5.61 3.05 -15.95
CA GLU A 554 -6.50 3.09 -17.11
C GLU A 554 -7.81 3.84 -16.81
N HIS A 555 -7.97 4.37 -15.60
CA HIS A 555 -9.17 5.07 -15.14
C HIS A 555 -10.46 4.24 -15.30
N LEU A 556 -10.37 2.93 -15.08
CA LEU A 556 -11.54 2.04 -15.09
C LEU A 556 -12.37 2.20 -13.80
N VAL A 557 -11.78 2.76 -12.76
CA VAL A 557 -12.41 3.03 -11.47
C VAL A 557 -12.10 4.45 -11.02
N ASP A 558 -13.04 5.05 -10.27
CA ASP A 558 -12.91 6.39 -9.70
C ASP A 558 -12.41 6.36 -8.25
N ALA A 559 -12.62 5.23 -7.57
CA ALA A 559 -12.15 5.03 -6.20
C ALA A 559 -11.74 3.58 -5.90
N VAL A 560 -10.78 3.42 -5.01
CA VAL A 560 -10.35 2.13 -4.45
C VAL A 560 -10.46 2.12 -2.92
N VAL A 561 -10.81 0.95 -2.38
CA VAL A 561 -10.89 0.70 -0.93
C VAL A 561 -10.07 -0.55 -0.59
N PRO A 562 -8.75 -0.42 -0.39
CA PRO A 562 -7.92 -1.52 0.08
C PRO A 562 -8.41 -1.96 1.47
N SER A 563 -8.62 -3.25 1.65
CA SER A 563 -9.17 -3.82 2.88
C SER A 563 -8.44 -5.09 3.30
N PHE A 564 -8.56 -5.48 4.57
CA PHE A 564 -8.12 -6.78 5.04
C PHE A 564 -9.05 -7.89 4.56
N HIS A 565 -8.50 -9.10 4.41
CA HIS A 565 -9.28 -10.31 4.29
C HIS A 565 -8.59 -11.47 5.01
N PRO A 566 -9.25 -12.11 5.99
CA PRO A 566 -10.58 -11.79 6.52
C PRO A 566 -10.59 -10.47 7.31
N PHE A 567 -11.74 -9.78 7.39
CA PHE A 567 -11.88 -8.41 7.95
C PHE A 567 -11.50 -8.22 9.42
N LYS A 568 -11.16 -9.29 10.13
CA LYS A 568 -11.17 -9.37 11.59
C LYS A 568 -9.77 -9.56 12.20
N THR A 569 -8.72 -9.65 11.38
CA THR A 569 -7.40 -10.12 11.82
C THR A 569 -6.39 -9.02 12.08
N GLU A 570 -6.57 -7.85 11.48
CA GLU A 570 -5.58 -6.77 11.50
C GLU A 570 -6.21 -5.44 11.89
N PHE A 571 -5.44 -4.66 12.66
CA PHE A 571 -5.84 -3.33 13.11
C PHE A 571 -5.43 -2.26 12.10
N ASP A 572 -4.26 -2.36 11.50
CA ASP A 572 -3.68 -1.31 10.68
C ASP A 572 -3.22 -1.81 9.31
N LEU A 573 -3.69 -1.15 8.24
CA LEU A 573 -3.35 -1.47 6.86
C LEU A 573 -2.45 -0.36 6.33
N ASP A 574 -1.26 -0.71 5.84
CA ASP A 574 -0.41 0.29 5.21
C ASP A 574 -0.98 0.72 3.85
N LEU A 575 -1.48 1.95 3.80
CA LEU A 575 -2.15 2.53 2.62
C LEU A 575 -1.20 3.38 1.77
N ASP A 576 0.06 3.54 2.16
CA ASP A 576 0.99 4.49 1.52
C ASP A 576 1.16 4.21 0.02
N GLU A 577 1.27 2.95 -0.42
CA GLU A 577 1.39 2.59 -1.84
C GLU A 577 0.13 2.96 -2.63
N PHE A 578 -1.05 2.73 -2.06
CA PHE A 578 -2.33 3.02 -2.67
C PHE A 578 -2.52 4.53 -2.83
N VAL A 579 -2.29 5.29 -1.76
CA VAL A 579 -2.34 6.76 -1.79
C VAL A 579 -1.34 7.33 -2.80
N SER A 580 -0.13 6.76 -2.87
CA SER A 580 0.85 7.12 -3.91
C SER A 580 0.27 6.95 -5.32
N MET A 581 -0.40 5.83 -5.56
CA MET A 581 -1.01 5.54 -6.85
C MET A 581 -2.19 6.47 -7.12
N GLY A 582 -3.01 6.75 -6.11
CA GLY A 582 -4.10 7.71 -6.19
C GLY A 582 -3.61 9.09 -6.61
N HIS A 583 -2.55 9.61 -5.99
CA HIS A 583 -1.96 10.90 -6.40
C HIS A 583 -1.45 10.91 -7.85
N ARG A 584 -0.90 9.79 -8.35
CA ARG A 584 -0.39 9.69 -9.73
C ARG A 584 -1.50 9.59 -10.77
N THR A 585 -2.64 9.01 -10.40
CA THR A 585 -3.73 8.68 -11.32
C THR A 585 -4.95 9.58 -11.15
N GLY A 586 -5.07 10.32 -10.05
CA GLY A 586 -6.27 11.05 -9.67
C GLY A 586 -7.42 10.17 -9.17
N VAL A 587 -7.21 8.86 -9.02
CA VAL A 587 -8.20 7.92 -8.48
C VAL A 587 -8.20 8.00 -6.95
N LYS A 588 -9.38 8.12 -6.35
CA LYS A 588 -9.52 8.28 -4.90
C LYS A 588 -9.15 7.01 -4.15
N VAL A 589 -8.59 7.17 -2.95
CA VAL A 589 -8.27 6.06 -2.04
C VAL A 589 -9.00 6.26 -0.73
N TYR A 590 -9.81 5.29 -0.33
CA TYR A 590 -10.54 5.32 0.94
C TYR A 590 -9.97 4.30 1.94
N GLY A 591 -9.76 4.73 3.17
CA GLY A 591 -9.41 3.84 4.28
C GLY A 591 -10.66 3.16 4.86
N CYS A 592 -10.67 1.83 4.95
CA CYS A 592 -11.81 1.07 5.47
C CYS A 592 -11.69 0.81 6.97
N ILE A 593 -12.69 1.24 7.74
CA ILE A 593 -12.88 0.91 9.16
C ILE A 593 -14.05 -0.06 9.29
N PHE A 594 -13.78 -1.29 9.73
CA PHE A 594 -14.80 -2.29 10.01
C PHE A 594 -15.37 -2.14 11.44
N GLN A 595 -16.61 -2.58 11.68
CA GLN A 595 -17.29 -2.41 12.97
C GLN A 595 -16.61 -3.12 14.15
N SER A 596 -15.92 -4.24 13.90
CA SER A 596 -15.25 -5.05 14.93
C SER A 596 -13.76 -5.25 14.65
N LEU A 597 -13.00 -5.53 15.70
CA LEU A 597 -11.70 -6.20 15.63
C LEU A 597 -11.92 -7.61 16.21
N GLY A 598 -11.54 -8.66 15.50
CA GLY A 598 -11.84 -10.05 15.91
C GLY A 598 -13.28 -10.54 15.63
N PHE A 599 -13.61 -11.71 16.19
CA PHE A 599 -14.88 -12.45 16.11
C PHE A 599 -15.95 -11.87 17.05
N HIS A 600 -16.62 -10.79 16.66
CA HIS A 600 -17.89 -10.45 17.30
C HIS A 600 -19.05 -11.22 16.62
N ASP A 601 -19.78 -12.00 17.40
CA ASP A 601 -21.16 -12.40 17.10
C ASP A 601 -22.08 -11.47 17.91
N THR A 602 -23.17 -11.00 17.31
CA THR A 602 -24.13 -10.06 17.94
C THR A 602 -25.49 -10.71 18.18
N ASP A 603 -25.59 -12.05 18.14
CA ASP A 603 -26.88 -12.73 18.25
C ASP A 603 -27.53 -12.62 19.65
N ALA A 604 -28.84 -12.36 19.64
CA ALA A 604 -29.70 -12.11 20.79
C ALA A 604 -30.27 -13.40 21.42
N THR A 605 -29.96 -14.59 20.88
CA THR A 605 -30.35 -15.90 21.46
C THR A 605 -29.16 -16.61 22.14
N PRO A 606 -28.81 -16.24 23.39
CA PRO A 606 -27.59 -16.68 24.07
C PRO A 606 -27.55 -18.16 24.46
N ASP A 607 -28.57 -18.97 24.18
CA ASP A 607 -28.65 -20.38 24.59
C ASP A 607 -28.40 -21.38 23.45
N ASP A 608 -28.22 -20.96 22.18
CA ASP A 608 -27.92 -21.91 21.09
C ASP A 608 -26.42 -22.22 21.01
N GLU A 609 -26.04 -23.46 21.34
CA GLU A 609 -24.66 -23.96 21.32
C GLU A 609 -24.07 -24.13 19.90
N ARG A 610 -24.89 -24.02 18.84
CA ARG A 610 -24.43 -24.19 17.44
C ARG A 610 -23.67 -22.98 16.87
N ILE A 611 -23.60 -21.86 17.60
CA ILE A 611 -23.27 -20.55 17.04
C ILE A 611 -21.81 -20.09 17.33
N GLY A 612 -21.12 -20.70 18.30
CA GLY A 612 -19.71 -20.37 18.59
C GLY A 612 -19.51 -19.18 19.58
N PRO A 613 -18.34 -18.53 19.60
CA PRO A 613 -17.95 -17.52 20.62
C PRO A 613 -18.83 -16.25 20.59
N LYS A 614 -19.12 -15.66 21.77
CA LYS A 614 -20.20 -14.66 21.96
C LYS A 614 -19.76 -13.21 22.23
N TYR A 615 -18.54 -12.98 22.70
CA TYR A 615 -17.98 -11.64 22.87
C TYR A 615 -16.54 -11.61 22.37
N ASP A 616 -16.12 -10.50 21.78
CA ASP A 616 -14.71 -10.19 21.51
C ASP A 616 -14.37 -8.82 22.11
N LYS A 617 -13.09 -8.44 22.03
CA LYS A 617 -12.60 -7.12 22.39
C LYS A 617 -13.37 -6.04 21.63
N ALA A 618 -14.21 -5.32 22.35
CA ALA A 618 -15.02 -4.25 21.79
C ALA A 618 -14.14 -3.14 21.19
N LYS A 619 -14.54 -2.63 20.03
CA LYS A 619 -13.87 -1.51 19.38
C LYS A 619 -14.33 -0.20 20.01
N THR A 620 -13.50 0.37 20.89
CA THR A 620 -13.79 1.62 21.59
C THR A 620 -13.62 2.84 20.67
N VAL A 621 -14.16 4.00 21.08
CA VAL A 621 -13.96 5.29 20.38
C VAL A 621 -12.47 5.57 20.15
N GLU A 622 -11.63 5.29 21.14
CA GLU A 622 -10.16 5.47 21.07
C GLU A 622 -9.53 4.67 19.92
N VAL A 623 -10.05 3.48 19.64
CA VAL A 623 -9.57 2.59 18.57
C VAL A 623 -10.07 3.06 17.21
N PHE A 624 -11.32 3.55 17.12
CA PHE A 624 -11.83 4.20 15.91
C PHE A 624 -11.02 5.45 15.56
N TYR A 625 -10.76 6.33 16.53
CA TYR A 625 -9.97 7.53 16.34
C TYR A 625 -8.52 7.20 15.94
N ALA A 626 -7.93 6.15 16.53
CA ALA A 626 -6.59 5.70 16.16
C ALA A 626 -6.51 5.28 14.68
N GLN A 627 -7.42 4.43 14.19
CA GLN A 627 -7.43 4.02 12.78
C GLN A 627 -7.73 5.19 11.82
N ALA A 628 -8.73 6.01 12.15
CA ALA A 628 -9.06 7.17 11.34
C ALA A 628 -7.87 8.12 11.22
N MET A 629 -7.16 8.39 12.32
CA MET A 629 -5.96 9.23 12.29
C MET A 629 -4.79 8.60 11.53
N LEU A 630 -4.62 7.27 11.57
CA LEU A 630 -3.65 6.59 10.69
C LEU A 630 -3.97 6.83 9.21
N PHE A 631 -5.25 6.77 8.83
CA PHE A 631 -5.67 7.03 7.45
C PHE A 631 -5.50 8.49 7.04
N HIS A 632 -5.88 9.45 7.90
CA HIS A 632 -5.62 10.88 7.66
C HIS A 632 -4.14 11.17 7.50
N ARG A 633 -3.28 10.51 8.29
CA ARG A 633 -1.82 10.62 8.17
C ARG A 633 -1.30 9.96 6.90
N ALA A 634 -1.86 8.83 6.47
CA ALA A 634 -1.56 8.18 5.20
C ALA A 634 -2.01 9.02 3.98
N GLY A 635 -2.96 9.94 4.17
CA GLY A 635 -3.40 10.90 3.16
C GLY A 635 -4.48 10.35 2.23
N VAL A 636 -5.38 9.53 2.78
CA VAL A 636 -6.58 9.04 2.07
C VAL A 636 -7.50 10.20 1.68
N ASP A 637 -8.27 10.02 0.62
CA ASP A 637 -9.30 10.97 0.17
C ASP A 637 -10.56 10.93 1.06
N GLY A 638 -10.72 9.84 1.83
CA GLY A 638 -11.84 9.65 2.75
C GLY A 638 -11.78 8.34 3.53
N ILE A 639 -12.79 8.13 4.36
CA ILE A 639 -12.92 6.96 5.22
C ILE A 639 -14.24 6.24 4.92
N GLN A 640 -14.18 4.94 4.70
CA GLN A 640 -15.35 4.07 4.62
C GLN A 640 -15.60 3.38 5.95
N LEU A 641 -16.80 3.56 6.49
CA LEU A 641 -17.31 2.86 7.67
C LEU A 641 -18.12 1.64 7.21
N ALA A 642 -17.49 0.47 7.25
CA ALA A 642 -18.13 -0.80 6.89
C ALA A 642 -18.89 -1.36 8.10
N MET A 643 -20.17 -0.99 8.20
CA MET A 643 -21.08 -1.41 9.26
C MET A 643 -22.10 -2.41 8.71
N ALA A 644 -22.54 -3.35 9.54
CA ALA A 644 -23.64 -4.25 9.23
C ALA A 644 -24.98 -3.58 9.55
N GLU A 645 -25.06 -2.83 10.65
CA GLU A 645 -26.33 -2.32 11.19
C GLU A 645 -26.51 -0.80 10.99
N GLY A 646 -27.72 -0.30 11.29
CA GLY A 646 -28.01 1.13 11.51
C GLY A 646 -27.38 1.67 12.80
N GLU A 647 -26.06 1.51 12.96
CA GLU A 647 -25.33 1.87 14.18
C GLU A 647 -25.19 3.38 14.40
N TRP A 648 -25.39 4.20 13.35
CA TRP A 648 -25.20 5.65 13.42
C TRP A 648 -25.89 6.30 14.62
N ASN A 649 -27.17 5.97 14.84
CA ASN A 649 -27.97 6.48 15.97
C ASN A 649 -27.36 6.16 17.35
N ARG A 650 -26.64 5.04 17.47
CA ARG A 650 -25.98 4.60 18.70
C ARG A 650 -24.55 5.13 18.82
N ARG A 651 -23.96 5.62 17.73
CA ARG A 651 -22.55 6.03 17.62
C ARG A 651 -22.38 7.35 16.86
N PRO A 652 -22.93 8.48 17.37
CA PRO A 652 -22.84 9.77 16.69
C PRO A 652 -21.39 10.28 16.55
N PHE A 653 -20.44 9.77 17.34
CA PHE A 653 -19.01 10.09 17.21
C PHE A 653 -18.40 9.65 15.86
N PHE A 654 -19.09 8.82 15.08
CA PHE A 654 -18.70 8.51 13.70
C PHE A 654 -18.55 9.76 12.83
N ASP A 655 -19.32 10.81 13.14
CA ASP A 655 -19.22 12.10 12.48
C ASP A 655 -17.82 12.75 12.65
N ASP A 656 -17.10 12.42 13.72
CA ASP A 656 -15.78 12.98 13.99
C ASP A 656 -14.69 12.35 13.12
N LEU A 657 -14.93 11.15 12.57
CA LEU A 657 -13.88 10.35 11.91
C LEU A 657 -13.36 11.00 10.63
N SER A 658 -14.19 11.79 9.94
CA SER A 658 -13.76 12.59 8.78
C SER A 658 -13.01 13.86 9.16
N ASN A 659 -12.98 14.26 10.44
CA ASN A 659 -12.38 15.51 10.89
C ASN A 659 -11.15 15.25 11.79
N PRO A 660 -9.92 15.29 11.24
CA PRO A 660 -8.73 14.98 12.00
C PRO A 660 -8.43 15.99 13.11
N GLU A 661 -8.93 17.23 13.03
CA GLU A 661 -8.75 18.22 14.10
C GLU A 661 -9.49 17.83 15.37
N ARG A 662 -10.67 17.20 15.24
CA ARG A 662 -11.43 16.68 16.40
C ARG A 662 -10.71 15.53 17.09
N MET A 663 -9.93 14.75 16.33
CA MET A 663 -9.24 13.57 16.83
C MET A 663 -7.80 13.86 17.27
N LEU A 664 -7.15 14.90 16.76
CA LEU A 664 -5.71 15.13 16.90
C LEU A 664 -5.20 14.95 18.33
N TYR A 665 -5.86 15.56 19.32
CA TYR A 665 -5.53 15.43 20.74
C TYR A 665 -6.58 14.66 21.56
N ALA A 666 -7.48 13.94 20.90
CA ALA A 666 -8.39 13.02 21.56
C ALA A 666 -7.61 11.75 22.00
N PRO A 667 -8.05 11.08 23.08
CA PRO A 667 -7.47 9.79 23.46
C PRO A 667 -7.58 8.77 22.33
N LYS A 668 -6.47 8.07 22.07
CA LYS A 668 -6.37 7.06 21.01
C LYS A 668 -5.74 5.79 21.55
N ARG A 669 -6.14 4.66 20.98
CA ARG A 669 -5.63 3.33 21.34
C ARG A 669 -5.23 2.57 20.07
N TYR A 670 -3.93 2.47 19.87
CA TYR A 670 -3.31 1.74 18.77
C TYR A 670 -3.11 0.29 19.15
N MET A 671 -3.22 -0.63 18.18
CA MET A 671 -3.02 -2.05 18.40
C MET A 671 -1.98 -2.60 17.42
N ALA A 672 -1.17 -3.57 17.86
CA ALA A 672 -0.37 -4.36 16.93
C ALA A 672 -1.26 -5.30 16.12
N ASN A 673 -0.91 -5.53 14.85
CA ASN A 673 -1.57 -6.55 14.03
C ASN A 673 -1.30 -7.95 14.61
N GLN A 674 -2.28 -8.84 14.53
CA GLN A 674 -2.13 -10.20 15.00
C GLN A 674 -1.27 -11.03 14.02
N GLY A 675 -0.64 -12.09 14.54
CA GLY A 675 0.10 -13.05 13.72
C GLY A 675 -0.81 -13.93 12.86
N PRO A 676 -0.25 -14.82 12.02
CA PRO A 676 -0.98 -15.63 11.02
C PRO A 676 -2.14 -16.45 11.58
N ASP A 677 -2.04 -16.88 12.84
CA ASP A 677 -3.08 -17.67 13.51
C ASP A 677 -4.29 -16.85 13.97
N SER A 678 -4.27 -15.51 13.84
CA SER A 678 -5.37 -14.60 14.19
C SER A 678 -5.85 -14.68 15.65
N VAL A 679 -5.00 -15.16 16.56
CA VAL A 679 -5.33 -15.34 17.99
C VAL A 679 -4.27 -14.71 18.92
N ARG A 680 -3.08 -14.40 18.40
CA ARG A 680 -1.94 -13.92 19.20
C ARG A 680 -0.98 -13.07 18.37
N VAL A 681 -0.33 -12.10 19.03
CA VAL A 681 0.73 -11.25 18.45
C VAL A 681 2.09 -11.92 18.58
N VAL A 682 2.37 -12.57 19.72
CA VAL A 682 3.66 -13.22 20.00
C VAL A 682 3.45 -14.59 20.66
N MET A 683 4.27 -15.56 20.28
CA MET A 683 4.48 -16.80 21.02
C MET A 683 5.97 -16.92 21.39
N PHE A 684 6.26 -17.08 22.68
CA PHE A 684 7.61 -17.40 23.15
C PHE A 684 7.72 -18.92 23.32
N ASP A 685 8.32 -19.57 22.32
CA ASP A 685 8.70 -20.97 22.42
C ASP A 685 9.91 -21.13 23.35
N PRO A 686 10.12 -22.33 23.95
CA PRO A 686 11.26 -22.60 24.83
C PRO A 686 12.64 -22.21 24.25
N ASP A 687 12.77 -22.27 22.91
CA ASP A 687 13.99 -21.95 22.17
C ASP A 687 14.05 -20.49 21.65
N GLN A 688 12.94 -19.74 21.74
CA GLN A 688 12.83 -18.36 21.27
C GLN A 688 12.44 -17.42 22.41
N SER A 689 13.46 -16.81 23.03
CA SER A 689 13.27 -15.85 24.13
C SER A 689 13.01 -14.42 23.68
N SER A 690 13.07 -14.11 22.37
CA SER A 690 12.86 -12.77 21.86
C SER A 690 12.11 -12.72 20.53
N THR A 691 11.31 -11.68 20.34
CA THR A 691 10.65 -11.36 19.07
C THR A 691 10.56 -9.85 18.86
N GLN A 692 10.21 -9.44 17.65
CA GLN A 692 9.98 -8.06 17.29
C GLN A 692 8.55 -7.89 16.76
N VAL A 693 7.88 -6.83 17.19
CA VAL A 693 6.56 -6.41 16.73
C VAL A 693 6.64 -4.94 16.34
N ASP A 694 6.17 -4.61 15.15
CA ASP A 694 6.06 -3.22 14.70
C ASP A 694 4.57 -2.79 14.78
N LEU A 695 4.29 -1.57 15.27
CA LEU A 695 2.95 -0.96 15.21
C LEU A 695 3.05 0.51 14.76
N ARG A 696 2.02 1.07 14.13
CA ARG A 696 2.00 2.49 13.74
C ARG A 696 1.17 3.34 14.69
N LEU A 697 1.70 4.52 15.01
CA LEU A 697 1.03 5.58 15.77
C LEU A 697 0.84 6.81 14.87
N ALA A 698 -0.34 7.43 14.92
CA ALA A 698 -0.63 8.68 14.20
C ALA A 698 -0.42 9.94 15.08
N ASP A 699 -0.10 9.74 16.36
CA ASP A 699 0.19 10.78 17.34
C ASP A 699 1.68 11.14 17.33
N ASP A 700 1.96 12.43 17.16
CA ASP A 700 3.30 13.00 17.33
C ASP A 700 3.42 13.58 18.74
N THR A 701 3.87 12.74 19.68
CA THR A 701 4.00 13.10 21.10
C THR A 701 5.04 14.21 21.31
N ALA A 702 6.11 14.23 20.52
CA ALA A 702 7.14 15.26 20.59
C ALA A 702 6.61 16.62 20.10
N ALA A 703 5.92 16.65 18.96
CA ALA A 703 5.29 17.86 18.47
C ALA A 703 4.18 18.36 19.41
N ALA A 704 3.42 17.45 20.02
CA ALA A 704 2.40 17.82 21.00
C ALA A 704 3.01 18.46 22.27
N GLN A 705 4.12 17.92 22.78
CA GLN A 705 4.87 18.56 23.88
C GLN A 705 5.39 19.95 23.47
N ALA A 706 5.93 20.08 22.26
CA ALA A 706 6.40 21.36 21.73
C ALA A 706 5.25 22.38 21.58
N ALA A 707 4.02 21.92 21.33
CA ALA A 707 2.81 22.72 21.29
C ALA A 707 2.18 23.01 22.67
N GLY A 708 2.77 22.52 23.77
CA GLY A 708 2.33 22.78 25.13
C GLY A 708 1.33 21.77 25.71
N HIS A 709 1.10 20.63 25.04
CA HIS A 709 0.31 19.52 25.58
C HIS A 709 1.16 18.61 26.48
N ALA A 710 0.51 17.80 27.31
CA ALA A 710 1.17 16.86 28.23
C ALA A 710 0.83 15.41 27.88
N PRO A 711 1.33 14.87 26.75
CA PRO A 711 1.01 13.52 26.34
C PRO A 711 1.35 12.50 27.41
N GLN A 712 0.46 11.53 27.61
CA GLN A 712 0.66 10.34 28.43
C GLN A 712 0.57 9.14 27.51
N VAL A 713 1.55 8.24 27.60
CA VAL A 713 1.61 7.04 26.77
C VAL A 713 1.60 5.81 27.66
N ARG A 714 0.70 4.87 27.37
CA ARG A 714 0.56 3.60 28.08
C ARG A 714 0.78 2.43 27.13
N LEU A 715 1.63 1.49 27.53
CA LEU A 715 1.80 0.19 26.87
C LEU A 715 0.93 -0.84 27.59
N MET A 716 0.11 -1.58 26.85
CA MET A 716 -0.69 -2.68 27.39
C MET A 716 -0.32 -4.01 26.74
N LEU A 717 0.00 -5.01 27.56
CA LEU A 717 0.24 -6.39 27.12
C LEU A 717 -0.86 -7.29 27.67
N TYR A 718 -1.42 -8.14 26.82
CA TYR A 718 -2.44 -9.10 27.20
C TYR A 718 -1.86 -10.51 27.10
N LEU A 719 -1.51 -11.11 28.23
CA LEU A 719 -0.88 -12.43 28.25
C LEU A 719 -1.93 -13.56 28.33
N ASP A 720 -1.59 -14.75 27.84
CA ASP A 720 -2.43 -15.95 27.97
C ASP A 720 -2.43 -16.55 29.39
N ARG A 721 -1.47 -16.13 30.23
CA ARG A 721 -1.39 -16.46 31.66
C ARG A 721 -0.68 -15.36 32.44
N HIS A 722 -0.86 -15.37 33.76
CA HIS A 722 -0.09 -14.48 34.64
C HIS A 722 1.39 -14.89 34.67
N LEU A 723 2.28 -13.90 34.71
CA LEU A 723 3.71 -14.10 34.96
C LEU A 723 3.93 -14.72 36.35
N ALA A 724 4.87 -15.66 36.45
CA ALA A 724 5.35 -16.15 37.74
C ALA A 724 6.18 -15.08 38.47
N GLU A 725 6.40 -15.24 39.77
CA GLU A 725 7.13 -14.28 40.65
C GLU A 725 8.52 -13.85 40.13
N ARG A 726 9.17 -14.66 39.29
CA ARG A 726 10.49 -14.37 38.73
C ARG A 726 10.54 -14.40 37.19
N GLU A 727 9.37 -14.44 36.55
CA GLU A 727 9.27 -14.26 35.10
C GLU A 727 9.14 -12.77 34.79
N GLN A 728 9.74 -12.35 33.68
CA GLN A 728 9.66 -10.98 33.19
C GLN A 728 9.46 -10.96 31.68
N VAL A 729 8.77 -9.94 31.19
CA VAL A 729 8.78 -9.57 29.77
C VAL A 729 9.45 -8.21 29.66
N ILE A 730 10.60 -8.16 29.02
CA ILE A 730 11.32 -6.90 28.77
C ILE A 730 10.91 -6.40 27.39
N VAL A 731 10.40 -5.18 27.30
CA VAL A 731 10.01 -4.54 26.04
C VAL A 731 10.95 -3.38 25.77
N GLN A 732 11.76 -3.47 24.72
CA GLN A 732 12.53 -2.34 24.21
C GLN A 732 11.73 -1.62 23.13
N ILE A 733 11.57 -0.30 23.27
CA ILE A 733 10.75 0.53 22.40
C ILE A 733 11.70 1.43 21.60
N ASN A 734 11.74 1.25 20.29
CA ASN A 734 12.57 2.01 19.35
C ASN A 734 14.07 2.07 19.73
N GLY A 735 14.56 1.13 20.53
CA GLY A 735 15.92 1.16 21.11
C GLY A 735 16.17 2.34 22.07
N ARG A 736 15.14 3.10 22.45
CA ARG A 736 15.26 4.31 23.31
C ARG A 736 14.85 4.05 24.74
N SER A 737 13.91 3.14 24.96
CA SER A 737 13.34 2.90 26.28
C SER A 737 13.11 1.42 26.51
N THR A 738 13.28 1.03 27.77
CA THR A 738 13.15 -0.37 28.20
C THR A 738 12.13 -0.43 29.32
N VAL A 739 11.06 -1.19 29.09
CA VAL A 739 10.02 -1.48 30.08
C VAL A 739 10.22 -2.90 30.57
N VAL A 740 10.28 -3.11 31.88
CA VAL A 740 10.37 -4.45 32.48
C VAL A 740 9.02 -4.77 33.09
N VAL A 741 8.29 -5.70 32.47
CA VAL A 741 6.98 -6.15 32.92
C VAL A 741 7.15 -7.35 33.84
N THR A 742 6.57 -7.24 35.02
CA THR A 742 6.62 -8.24 36.09
C THR A 742 5.21 -8.58 36.56
N ARG A 743 5.08 -9.59 37.44
CA ARG A 743 3.80 -9.94 38.05
C ARG A 743 3.13 -8.77 38.78
N GLN A 744 3.89 -7.80 39.29
CA GLN A 744 3.36 -6.64 40.04
C GLN A 744 2.61 -5.65 39.16
N ASP A 745 2.85 -5.69 37.84
CA ASP A 745 2.24 -4.79 36.86
C ASP A 745 0.88 -5.31 36.36
N LEU A 746 0.43 -6.46 36.88
CA LEU A 746 -0.86 -7.07 36.54
C LEU A 746 -1.99 -6.10 36.90
N SER A 747 -2.68 -5.60 35.89
CA SER A 747 -3.72 -4.59 36.01
C SER A 747 -5.13 -5.20 36.11
N TRP A 748 -5.28 -6.47 35.70
CA TRP A 748 -6.56 -7.19 35.76
C TRP A 748 -6.39 -8.65 36.24
N ASP A 749 -6.56 -8.85 37.55
CA ASP A 749 -6.42 -10.14 38.23
C ASP A 749 -7.75 -10.92 38.25
N ARG A 750 -8.17 -11.41 37.08
CA ARG A 750 -9.25 -12.43 36.97
C ARG A 750 -8.67 -13.74 36.45
N PRO A 751 -9.08 -14.90 36.98
CA PRO A 751 -8.63 -16.19 36.46
C PRO A 751 -9.08 -16.40 35.00
N MET A 752 -8.19 -16.99 34.19
CA MET A 752 -8.57 -17.54 32.87
C MET A 752 -9.68 -18.57 33.08
N PRO A 753 -10.84 -18.45 32.40
CA PRO A 753 -11.91 -19.42 32.55
C PRO A 753 -11.48 -20.79 31.98
N ASP A 754 -11.83 -21.89 32.66
CA ASP A 754 -11.39 -23.27 32.34
C ASP A 754 -11.98 -23.80 31.02
N ARG A 755 -13.12 -23.24 30.59
CA ARG A 755 -13.61 -23.25 29.22
C ARG A 755 -13.55 -21.80 28.75
N HIS A 756 -13.46 -21.58 27.44
CA HIS A 756 -13.64 -20.24 26.92
C HIS A 756 -15.07 -19.77 27.21
N ASP A 757 -15.30 -19.20 28.40
CA ASP A 757 -16.51 -18.51 28.77
C ASP A 757 -16.50 -17.18 28.01
N TYR A 758 -16.68 -17.26 26.68
CA TYR A 758 -16.86 -16.16 25.74
C TYR A 758 -18.13 -15.35 26.03
N PHE A 759 -18.68 -15.45 27.23
CA PHE A 759 -19.92 -14.87 27.74
C PHE A 759 -19.64 -13.72 28.74
N ASP A 760 -18.41 -13.54 29.23
CA ASP A 760 -18.00 -12.35 30.00
C ASP A 760 -17.53 -11.25 29.02
N PRO A 761 -18.20 -10.09 28.90
CA PRO A 761 -17.80 -9.03 27.97
C PRO A 761 -16.38 -8.48 28.21
N ASP A 762 -15.79 -8.72 29.39
CA ASP A 762 -14.42 -8.31 29.74
C ASP A 762 -13.40 -9.46 29.66
N TRP A 763 -13.75 -10.64 29.13
CA TRP A 763 -12.86 -11.81 29.08
C TRP A 763 -11.52 -11.52 28.38
N TRP A 764 -11.53 -10.63 27.39
CA TRP A 764 -10.35 -10.23 26.62
C TRP A 764 -9.32 -9.47 27.49
N ARG A 765 -9.72 -8.90 28.64
CA ARG A 765 -8.85 -8.18 29.58
C ARG A 765 -8.07 -9.08 30.53
N VAL A 766 -8.37 -10.38 30.57
CA VAL A 766 -7.66 -11.32 31.44
C VAL A 766 -6.15 -11.29 31.14
N GLY A 767 -5.30 -11.19 32.17
CA GLY A 767 -3.85 -11.09 31.96
C GLY A 767 -3.39 -9.77 31.32
N GLU A 768 -4.16 -8.68 31.50
CA GLU A 768 -3.77 -7.32 31.12
C GLU A 768 -2.70 -6.76 32.06
N TYR A 769 -1.59 -6.31 31.48
CA TYR A 769 -0.51 -5.56 32.13
C TYR A 769 -0.44 -4.19 31.49
N THR A 770 -0.53 -3.11 32.28
CA THR A 770 -0.50 -1.72 31.79
C THR A 770 0.67 -0.98 32.43
N MET A 771 1.50 -0.34 31.60
CA MET A 771 2.66 0.42 32.05
C MET A 771 2.68 1.80 31.41
N ASP A 772 2.93 2.83 32.20
CA ASP A 772 3.26 4.16 31.68
C ASP A 772 4.66 4.14 31.07
N ILE A 773 4.79 4.71 29.87
CA ILE A 773 6.07 4.85 29.16
C ILE A 773 6.34 6.31 28.85
N ASP A 774 7.62 6.67 28.69
CA ASP A 774 8.00 8.03 28.33
C ASP A 774 7.38 8.38 26.96
N PRO A 775 6.62 9.49 26.85
CA PRO A 775 6.04 9.93 25.58
C PRO A 775 7.06 10.12 24.45
N LEU A 776 8.33 10.40 24.78
CA LEU A 776 9.41 10.56 23.79
C LEU A 776 10.02 9.22 23.31
N SER A 777 9.61 8.11 23.92
CA SER A 777 9.98 6.75 23.49
C SER A 777 9.30 6.34 22.19
N VAL A 778 8.13 6.91 21.90
CA VAL A 778 7.36 6.62 20.69
C VAL A 778 7.59 7.67 19.60
N ASN A 779 7.39 7.27 18.35
CA ASN A 779 7.52 8.11 17.16
C ASN A 779 6.15 8.21 16.45
N LEU A 780 5.96 9.29 15.71
CA LEU A 780 4.97 9.32 14.64
C LEU A 780 5.34 8.26 13.58
N GLY A 781 4.37 7.45 13.15
CA GLY A 781 4.59 6.34 12.24
C GLY A 781 4.96 5.05 12.97
N VAL A 782 5.90 4.26 12.43
CA VAL A 782 6.26 2.95 13.00
C VAL A 782 7.01 3.07 14.32
N ASN A 783 6.58 2.24 15.25
CA ASN A 783 7.20 2.00 16.54
C ASN A 783 7.56 0.52 16.63
N ARG A 784 8.84 0.25 16.84
CA ARG A 784 9.40 -1.09 16.97
C ARG A 784 9.44 -1.49 18.44
N LEU A 785 8.79 -2.61 18.75
CA LEU A 785 8.81 -3.24 20.06
C LEU A 785 9.62 -4.53 19.97
N GLU A 786 10.74 -4.61 20.69
CA GLU A 786 11.51 -5.84 20.86
C GLU A 786 11.14 -6.44 22.22
N LEU A 787 10.45 -7.57 22.21
CA LEU A 787 9.98 -8.24 23.42
C LEU A 787 10.90 -9.40 23.75
N HIS A 788 11.35 -9.49 25.00
CA HIS A 788 12.18 -10.57 25.52
C HIS A 788 11.51 -11.21 26.73
N HIS A 789 11.21 -12.51 26.63
CA HIS A 789 10.75 -13.30 27.77
C HIS A 789 11.95 -13.83 28.56
N VAL A 790 12.04 -13.44 29.82
CA VAL A 790 13.09 -13.88 30.75
C VAL A 790 12.47 -14.81 31.78
N ASN A 791 12.88 -16.08 31.74
CA ASN A 791 12.50 -17.09 32.73
C ASN A 791 13.74 -17.48 33.55
N SER A 792 13.65 -17.36 34.87
CA SER A 792 14.75 -17.62 35.81
C SER A 792 14.58 -18.92 36.62
N ALA A 793 13.61 -19.77 36.29
CA ALA A 793 13.35 -21.03 36.99
C ALA A 793 14.03 -22.24 36.33
N ASN A 794 14.72 -23.06 37.12
CA ASN A 794 15.27 -24.38 36.73
C ASN A 794 14.19 -25.46 36.54
N GLY A 795 12.98 -25.10 36.08
CA GLY A 795 11.83 -26.00 35.90
C GLY A 795 11.25 -25.93 34.48
N GLU A 796 10.25 -26.78 34.19
CA GLU A 796 9.58 -26.86 32.87
C GLU A 796 9.30 -25.47 32.29
N GLN A 797 9.95 -25.13 31.17
CA GLN A 797 9.66 -23.92 30.40
C GLN A 797 8.22 -24.01 29.89
N LYS A 798 7.30 -23.30 30.55
CA LYS A 798 5.94 -23.13 30.04
C LYS A 798 5.93 -22.04 29.00
N THR A 799 5.36 -22.35 27.83
CA THR A 799 5.07 -21.37 26.78
C THR A 799 4.34 -20.16 27.36
N LEU A 800 4.67 -18.98 26.84
CA LEU A 800 4.01 -17.72 27.15
C LEU A 800 3.60 -17.07 25.82
N SER A 801 2.35 -16.64 25.71
CA SER A 801 1.86 -15.94 24.52
C SER A 801 1.38 -14.54 24.88
N VAL A 802 1.65 -13.58 24.00
CA VAL A 802 1.06 -12.24 24.04
C VAL A 802 -0.09 -12.23 23.04
N ARG A 803 -1.32 -12.18 23.56
CA ARG A 803 -2.57 -12.18 22.77
C ARG A 803 -2.75 -10.87 22.02
N TRP A 804 -2.54 -9.74 22.70
CA TRP A 804 -2.62 -8.40 22.14
C TRP A 804 -1.53 -7.49 22.71
N ILE A 805 -1.15 -6.51 21.92
CA ILE A 805 -0.30 -5.39 22.33
C ILE A 805 -1.00 -4.11 21.90
N ASP A 806 -1.25 -3.24 22.86
CA ASP A 806 -1.84 -1.93 22.60
C ASP A 806 -0.91 -0.81 23.09
N VAL A 807 -1.01 0.35 22.44
CA VAL A 807 -0.42 1.60 22.92
C VAL A 807 -1.51 2.67 22.99
N GLY A 808 -1.80 3.13 24.20
CA GLY A 808 -2.71 4.24 24.45
C GLY A 808 -1.98 5.58 24.48
N VAL A 809 -2.53 6.60 23.85
CA VAL A 809 -2.04 7.99 23.89
C VAL A 809 -3.18 8.91 24.33
N SER A 810 -2.93 9.76 25.33
CA SER A 810 -3.83 10.81 25.81
C SER A 810 -3.06 12.10 26.09
N TYR A 811 -3.73 13.25 26.27
CA TYR A 811 -3.10 14.58 26.31
C TYR A 811 -3.50 15.44 27.50
#